data_AF-A0AAQ3MQ26-F1
#
_entry.id   AF-A0AAQ3MQ26-F1
#
_cell.length_a   1.000
_cell.length_b   1.000
_cell.length_c   1.000
_cell.angle_alpha   90.00
_cell.angle_beta   90.00
_cell.angle_gamma   90.00
#
_symmetry.space_group_name_H-M   'P 1'
#
loop_
_entity.id
_entity.type
_entity.pdbx_description
1 polymer ?
#
loop_
_entity_poly.entity_id
_entity_poly.type
_entity_poly.pdbx_seq_one_letter_code
_entity_poly.pdbx_strand_id
1 'polypeptide(L)'
;MEVKNSLPSITSALVAYDEDGHVKRTGNLWSAVAHIITAVIGSGVLSLAWSTAQLGWIGGPLVVLCFATVTYVSSSLLSDCYRTCDSGKRNYSYMDAVRVNLGKRRTWLAGFLQFLTCYGTSCAYVLTTANSLRAILKANCYHKEGHQARCAYGGNTYMMIFGIVQIVMSFIPDLHNMVWVSVSAAVMSFAYSFIGLGLGFAKVIGKKFVLAENGRIMGSITGIPATNRANKLWLVFQALGDIAFAYPYALLLLEIQDTLKSTPPENQTMKKASMVAIIVTTFFYLACGCLGYGAFGNDTPGNILTGFGFYEPYWLVAFANACIILHLVGGYQMYSQPIYTTADRWWSKRFHEMYVISTVGIAILFPYFNQVLGVLGAINFWPLAVYFPVEIYLQQKQIGAWTKQWILLRMFSFVCFNVTLVGLFFDEQLLLAVKLFNPAIEFRPSDQEPCKIEKVQQLTAPHCWKLRTVWTAVAHIVTGVIGSGVLSLAWSIAQLGWIGGPLIIIFFACITLLSSFLLSNTYRGPDPELGPHRSSSYLDAVNLHKGEGNSRFCGVFVNVSLYGFGIAYVITAAISMRAIQISNCSLGKEDEGKCGFDGAYLMLIFGAIQVVLSQTPNFHNIQWLSIVAAITSFFYAFVGMWLSAGKITENGHAEGTISGIPTSSGFDKVWLVAQALGDIAFSYPFSVILIEIQDTLRSPPPEHLTMKRASTISVIITTFFYLCCGCLGYAAFGNETPGNLLTGFTSNAQHWLVDFANACIVIHLVGAYQVYSQPLFANVENWLRFKFPDSEFVNHVYLLKLPLLPAFQLSFLRLSFRTAYVASTTVIAMLFPYFNQILGVLAGIIYYPLSIYFPVEMYLSLSNIEPWTSKWIMLRGFSTVGFVVGLSIVKTNKSTDGVWDPYQFPGSLLLLDDEELYDNVKRGQWTPEEDHKLSSYIAQHGTRNWRLIPKNAGLQRCGKSCRLRWTNYLRPDLKHGQFSDSEEQTIVKLHSVFGNRWSLIAAQLPGRTDNDVKNHWNTKLKKKLSGMGIDPVTHKPFSHLMAEIATTLAPPQAAHLAEAALGCFKDEVLHLLTKKPINFHGQHSAAVLGNNFTDYINCKPDEKDATVEKIKFDLSKAMQQESEMMPSNKPWDSTANTSASFVMPYSVFPTISGYQFSPSSFANKGDASPWSQSVCTGSTCTALDRQSQLHEKLEEENGDDSEATKEIRNLSNIFNSDCVVWDLPADDLINPMV
;
A
#
# COMPACT_ATOMS: atom_id res chain seq x y z
N MET A 1 -15.33 42.61 -29.00
CA MET A 1 -15.68 43.81 -29.79
C MET A 1 -16.87 43.45 -30.68
N GLU A 2 -17.36 44.38 -31.51
CA GLU A 2 -18.61 44.26 -32.31
C GLU A 2 -19.88 44.38 -31.44
N VAL A 3 -20.32 45.60 -31.12
CA VAL A 3 -21.08 46.57 -31.95
C VAL A 3 -22.59 46.28 -31.90
N LYS A 4 -23.30 47.09 -31.10
CA LYS A 4 -24.76 47.20 -31.10
C LYS A 4 -25.22 47.98 -32.33
N ASN A 5 -26.36 47.61 -32.91
CA ASN A 5 -27.10 48.50 -33.80
C ASN A 5 -28.31 49.13 -33.08
N SER A 6 -28.37 50.46 -33.16
CA SER A 6 -29.57 51.32 -33.24
C SER A 6 -30.76 51.14 -32.28
N LEU A 7 -30.69 51.87 -31.15
CA LEU A 7 -31.72 52.85 -30.70
C LEU A 7 -33.14 52.33 -30.25
N PRO A 8 -34.02 53.16 -29.62
CA PRO A 8 -34.42 52.83 -28.25
C PRO A 8 -35.93 52.75 -27.97
N SER A 9 -36.30 52.10 -26.86
CA SER A 9 -37.62 52.19 -26.23
C SER A 9 -37.51 52.78 -24.83
N ILE A 10 -38.42 53.70 -24.50
CA ILE A 10 -38.36 54.58 -23.31
C ILE A 10 -38.94 53.88 -22.09
N THR A 11 -38.10 53.50 -21.11
CA THR A 11 -38.48 53.28 -19.69
C THR A 11 -37.27 53.41 -18.75
N SER A 12 -36.39 54.39 -19.00
CA SER A 12 -35.24 54.67 -18.12
C SER A 12 -35.65 55.36 -16.82
N ALA A 13 -36.25 54.62 -15.89
CA ALA A 13 -36.20 54.99 -14.48
C ALA A 13 -34.72 55.08 -14.07
N LEU A 14 -34.34 56.16 -13.38
CA LEU A 14 -32.95 56.46 -13.05
C LEU A 14 -32.34 55.36 -12.18
N VAL A 15 -31.55 54.48 -12.79
CA VAL A 15 -30.69 53.53 -12.07
C VAL A 15 -29.64 54.36 -11.34
N ALA A 16 -29.87 54.59 -10.05
CA ALA A 16 -28.90 55.24 -9.20
C ALA A 16 -27.69 54.33 -9.03
N TYR A 17 -26.50 54.88 -9.22
CA TYR A 17 -25.22 54.23 -8.94
C TYR A 17 -24.73 54.61 -7.53
N ASP A 18 -23.80 53.83 -6.98
CA ASP A 18 -23.11 54.11 -5.73
C ASP A 18 -21.66 54.60 -5.93
N GLU A 19 -20.93 54.77 -4.82
CA GLU A 19 -19.61 55.40 -4.74
C GLU A 19 -18.51 54.71 -5.57
N ASP A 20 -18.66 53.43 -5.95
CA ASP A 20 -17.72 52.72 -6.85
C ASP A 20 -18.31 52.51 -8.26
N GLY A 21 -19.44 53.15 -8.60
CA GLY A 21 -20.09 53.03 -9.91
C GLY A 21 -20.91 51.76 -10.13
N HIS A 22 -21.27 51.05 -9.06
CA HIS A 22 -22.17 49.88 -9.12
C HIS A 22 -23.64 50.29 -8.83
N VAL A 23 -24.61 49.41 -9.10
CA VAL A 23 -26.04 49.70 -8.83
C VAL A 23 -26.25 49.94 -7.33
N LYS A 24 -26.99 50.99 -6.98
CA LYS A 24 -27.08 51.49 -5.60
C LYS A 24 -27.69 50.48 -4.64
N ARG A 25 -26.90 50.10 -3.63
CA ARG A 25 -27.20 49.11 -2.58
C ARG A 25 -28.46 49.47 -1.78
N THR A 26 -29.39 48.52 -1.64
CA THR A 26 -30.72 48.72 -1.03
C THR A 26 -30.94 47.94 0.27
N GLY A 27 -30.07 46.98 0.58
CA GLY A 27 -30.20 46.06 1.71
C GLY A 27 -30.14 46.74 3.08
N ASN A 28 -30.72 46.07 4.07
CA ASN A 28 -30.80 46.53 5.46
C ASN A 28 -30.63 45.35 6.44
N LEU A 29 -30.67 45.63 7.74
CA LEU A 29 -30.55 44.62 8.80
C LEU A 29 -31.46 43.41 8.58
N TRP A 30 -32.74 43.61 8.27
CA TRP A 30 -33.71 42.53 8.12
C TRP A 30 -33.52 41.73 6.83
N SER A 31 -33.12 42.36 5.71
CA SER A 31 -32.79 41.61 4.49
C SER A 31 -31.52 40.77 4.69
N ALA A 32 -30.50 41.30 5.36
CA ALA A 32 -29.30 40.51 5.70
C ALA A 32 -29.63 39.36 6.67
N VAL A 33 -30.44 39.58 7.71
CA VAL A 33 -30.95 38.49 8.58
C VAL A 33 -31.68 37.43 7.75
N ALA A 34 -32.57 37.83 6.85
CA ALA A 34 -33.31 36.89 5.99
C ALA A 34 -32.36 36.09 5.05
N HIS A 35 -31.38 36.73 4.42
CA HIS A 35 -30.40 36.05 3.57
C HIS A 35 -29.51 35.08 4.36
N ILE A 36 -29.00 35.47 5.54
CA ILE A 36 -28.21 34.56 6.39
C ILE A 36 -29.06 33.38 6.84
N ILE A 37 -30.29 33.62 7.31
CA ILE A 37 -31.20 32.54 7.74
C ILE A 37 -31.55 31.61 6.57
N THR A 38 -31.78 32.13 5.37
CA THR A 38 -32.07 31.31 4.18
C THR A 38 -30.86 30.49 3.73
N ALA A 39 -29.63 31.02 3.88
CA ALA A 39 -28.39 30.31 3.59
C ALA A 39 -28.05 29.23 4.63
N VAL A 40 -28.49 29.39 5.88
CA VAL A 40 -28.18 28.49 7.01
C VAL A 40 -29.27 27.43 7.21
N ILE A 41 -30.55 27.80 7.30
CA ILE A 41 -31.67 26.85 7.46
C ILE A 41 -31.91 26.11 6.15
N GLY A 42 -31.13 25.05 5.94
CA GLY A 42 -31.19 24.13 4.80
C GLY A 42 -31.48 22.69 5.20
N SER A 43 -31.05 21.73 4.38
CA SER A 43 -31.20 20.29 4.65
C SER A 43 -30.36 19.80 5.84
N GLY A 44 -29.35 20.56 6.27
CA GLY A 44 -28.55 20.28 7.46
C GLY A 44 -29.34 20.20 8.76
N VAL A 45 -30.55 20.79 8.83
CA VAL A 45 -31.46 20.65 9.99
C VAL A 45 -31.88 19.19 10.22
N LEU A 46 -31.92 18.38 9.17
CA LEU A 46 -32.55 17.06 9.17
C LEU A 46 -31.73 16.02 9.96
N SER A 47 -30.40 16.13 9.96
CA SER A 47 -29.49 15.22 10.68
C SER A 47 -29.26 15.59 12.14
N LEU A 48 -29.53 16.84 12.56
CA LEU A 48 -29.25 17.33 13.91
C LEU A 48 -29.85 16.47 15.04
N ALA A 49 -31.00 15.84 14.81
CA ALA A 49 -31.60 14.89 15.74
C ALA A 49 -30.70 13.67 15.96
N TRP A 50 -30.19 13.07 14.88
CA TRP A 50 -29.26 11.96 14.92
C TRP A 50 -27.93 12.37 15.55
N SER A 51 -27.38 13.53 15.18
CA SER A 51 -26.13 14.04 15.75
C SER A 51 -26.26 14.30 17.25
N THR A 52 -27.40 14.84 17.69
CA THR A 52 -27.75 14.98 19.11
C THR A 52 -27.87 13.61 19.79
N ALA A 53 -28.42 12.60 19.12
CA ALA A 53 -28.54 11.25 19.66
C ALA A 53 -27.17 10.55 19.81
N GLN A 54 -26.22 10.77 18.90
CA GLN A 54 -24.86 10.22 19.04
C GLN A 54 -24.08 10.90 20.18
N LEU A 55 -24.25 12.21 20.37
CA LEU A 55 -23.54 13.00 21.38
C LEU A 55 -24.21 13.00 22.77
N GLY A 56 -25.51 12.70 22.84
CA GLY A 56 -26.30 12.65 24.07
C GLY A 56 -26.81 14.01 24.56
N TRP A 57 -27.63 13.95 25.62
CA TRP A 57 -28.35 15.12 26.17
C TRP A 57 -27.45 16.27 26.66
N ILE A 58 -26.18 16.00 26.99
CA ILE A 58 -25.20 17.06 27.32
C ILE A 58 -24.35 17.40 26.10
N GLY A 59 -23.81 16.38 25.41
CA GLY A 59 -22.86 16.58 24.30
C GLY A 59 -23.46 17.32 23.12
N GLY A 60 -24.67 16.94 22.67
CA GLY A 60 -25.31 17.55 21.50
C GLY A 60 -25.55 19.05 21.67
N PRO A 61 -26.28 19.50 22.71
CA PRO A 61 -26.54 20.92 22.94
C PRO A 61 -25.27 21.75 23.15
N LEU A 62 -24.28 21.23 23.88
CA LEU A 62 -23.00 21.91 24.11
C LEU A 62 -22.24 22.11 22.79
N VAL A 63 -22.15 21.07 21.95
CA VAL A 63 -21.50 21.13 20.64
C VAL A 63 -22.20 22.14 19.72
N VAL A 64 -23.53 22.12 19.65
CA VAL A 64 -24.30 23.08 18.83
C VAL A 64 -24.05 24.52 19.27
N LEU A 65 -23.95 24.79 20.57
CA LEU A 65 -23.59 26.12 21.11
C LEU A 65 -22.13 26.49 20.81
N CYS A 66 -21.19 25.54 20.85
CA CYS A 66 -19.80 25.78 20.48
C CYS A 66 -19.67 26.16 18.99
N PHE A 67 -20.33 25.43 18.08
CA PHE A 67 -20.30 25.75 16.64
C PHE A 67 -20.97 27.10 16.33
N ALA A 68 -22.10 27.42 16.97
CA ALA A 68 -22.71 28.75 16.88
C ALA A 68 -21.72 29.86 17.31
N THR A 69 -21.01 29.64 18.42
CA THR A 69 -20.01 30.59 18.95
C THR A 69 -18.82 30.79 18.00
N VAL A 70 -18.23 29.70 17.48
CA VAL A 70 -17.12 29.75 16.51
C VAL A 70 -17.56 30.47 15.22
N THR A 71 -18.78 30.22 14.78
CA THR A 71 -19.37 30.86 13.59
C THR A 71 -19.55 32.36 13.82
N TYR A 72 -20.09 32.77 14.96
CA TYR A 72 -20.28 34.19 15.30
C TYR A 72 -18.94 34.96 15.41
N VAL A 73 -17.92 34.35 16.01
CA VAL A 73 -16.57 34.94 16.06
C VAL A 73 -16.01 35.11 14.64
N SER A 74 -16.06 34.05 13.83
CA SER A 74 -15.45 34.06 12.49
C SER A 74 -16.19 34.98 11.52
N SER A 75 -17.53 35.05 11.59
CA SER A 75 -18.34 36.02 10.84
C SER A 75 -18.06 37.46 11.27
N SER A 76 -17.89 37.70 12.57
CA SER A 76 -17.54 39.02 13.10
C SER A 76 -16.18 39.50 12.62
N LEU A 77 -15.16 38.62 12.59
CA LEU A 77 -13.84 38.93 12.05
C LEU A 77 -13.91 39.24 10.55
N LEU A 78 -14.59 38.40 9.76
CA LEU A 78 -14.70 38.58 8.30
C LEU A 78 -15.45 39.86 7.91
N SER A 79 -16.49 40.23 8.66
CA SER A 79 -17.27 41.46 8.38
C SER A 79 -16.46 42.76 8.53
N ASP A 80 -15.41 42.78 9.37
CA ASP A 80 -14.47 43.91 9.51
C ASP A 80 -13.42 43.98 8.38
N CYS A 81 -13.41 42.98 7.50
CA CYS A 81 -12.45 42.82 6.40
C CYS A 81 -13.04 43.15 5.01
N TYR A 82 -14.32 43.54 4.99
CA TYR A 82 -15.09 43.87 3.78
C TYR A 82 -14.53 45.06 2.96
N ARG A 83 -14.02 46.10 3.61
CA ARG A 83 -13.32 47.23 2.95
C ARG A 83 -11.81 47.13 3.20
N THR A 84 -11.01 47.33 2.16
CA THR A 84 -9.53 47.29 2.24
C THR A 84 -8.97 48.48 3.03
N CYS A 85 -7.85 48.28 3.75
CA CYS A 85 -7.28 49.32 4.63
C CYS A 85 -6.67 50.49 3.84
N ASP A 86 -5.92 50.22 2.77
CA ASP A 86 -5.09 51.23 2.11
C ASP A 86 -5.86 52.08 1.09
N SER A 87 -7.02 51.61 0.62
CA SER A 87 -7.80 52.26 -0.45
C SER A 87 -9.29 52.44 -0.16
N GLY A 88 -9.80 51.90 0.95
CA GLY A 88 -11.24 51.91 1.28
C GLY A 88 -12.14 51.06 0.38
N LYS A 89 -11.61 50.58 -0.75
CA LYS A 89 -12.30 49.77 -1.78
C LYS A 89 -12.88 48.49 -1.19
N ARG A 90 -14.07 48.12 -1.67
CA ARG A 90 -14.82 46.92 -1.28
C ARG A 90 -14.20 45.62 -1.82
N ASN A 91 -14.31 44.57 -1.02
CA ASN A 91 -14.14 43.18 -1.41
C ASN A 91 -15.53 42.59 -1.70
N TYR A 92 -15.95 42.60 -2.96
CA TYR A 92 -17.29 42.18 -3.39
C TYR A 92 -17.58 40.68 -3.15
N SER A 93 -16.53 39.85 -3.12
CA SER A 93 -16.65 38.42 -2.82
C SER A 93 -15.65 37.95 -1.76
N TYR A 94 -15.95 36.82 -1.12
CA TYR A 94 -15.02 36.10 -0.26
C TYR A 94 -13.65 35.86 -0.93
N MET A 95 -13.65 35.45 -2.21
CA MET A 95 -12.42 35.15 -2.94
C MET A 95 -11.62 36.41 -3.32
N ASP A 96 -12.26 37.56 -3.45
CA ASP A 96 -11.55 38.84 -3.61
C ASP A 96 -10.90 39.28 -2.30
N ALA A 97 -11.56 39.12 -1.15
CA ALA A 97 -10.96 39.39 0.17
C ALA A 97 -9.73 38.48 0.44
N VAL A 98 -9.79 37.20 0.06
CA VAL A 98 -8.62 36.30 0.09
C VAL A 98 -7.55 36.79 -0.88
N ARG A 99 -7.91 37.22 -2.10
CA ARG A 99 -6.93 37.68 -3.12
C ARG A 99 -6.18 38.94 -2.71
N VAL A 100 -6.88 39.94 -2.18
CA VAL A 100 -6.27 41.21 -1.78
C VAL A 100 -5.42 41.05 -0.53
N ASN A 101 -5.95 40.44 0.53
CA ASN A 101 -5.24 40.37 1.82
C ASN A 101 -4.19 39.24 1.88
N LEU A 102 -4.42 38.12 1.18
CA LEU A 102 -3.61 36.89 1.32
C LEU A 102 -2.89 36.45 0.03
N GLY A 103 -3.16 37.10 -1.10
CA GLY A 103 -2.44 36.89 -2.36
C GLY A 103 -2.83 35.64 -3.16
N LYS A 104 -2.55 35.69 -4.47
CA LYS A 104 -3.03 34.75 -5.51
C LYS A 104 -2.85 33.25 -5.20
N ARG A 105 -1.79 32.85 -4.48
CA ARG A 105 -1.57 31.44 -4.09
C ARG A 105 -2.60 30.95 -3.07
N ARG A 106 -2.92 31.77 -2.06
CA ARG A 106 -3.92 31.43 -1.04
C ARG A 106 -5.34 31.53 -1.63
N THR A 107 -5.57 32.42 -2.60
CA THR A 107 -6.83 32.44 -3.39
C THR A 107 -7.07 31.14 -4.13
N TRP A 108 -6.04 30.56 -4.76
CA TRP A 108 -6.21 29.30 -5.51
C TRP A 108 -6.54 28.12 -4.58
N LEU A 109 -5.88 28.02 -3.43
CA LEU A 109 -6.21 27.03 -2.40
C LEU A 109 -7.64 27.23 -1.84
N ALA A 110 -8.04 28.46 -1.54
CA ALA A 110 -9.38 28.78 -1.06
C ALA A 110 -10.45 28.44 -2.11
N GLY A 111 -10.23 28.81 -3.38
CA GLY A 111 -11.12 28.51 -4.50
C GLY A 111 -11.28 27.00 -4.75
N PHE A 112 -10.19 26.24 -4.69
CA PHE A 112 -10.25 24.77 -4.79
C PHE A 112 -11.13 24.15 -3.69
N LEU A 113 -10.93 24.58 -2.43
CA LEU A 113 -11.73 24.09 -1.30
C LEU A 113 -13.19 24.55 -1.38
N GLN A 114 -13.46 25.76 -1.87
CA GLN A 114 -14.82 26.24 -2.13
C GLN A 114 -15.52 25.38 -3.20
N PHE A 115 -14.86 25.10 -4.33
CA PHE A 115 -15.43 24.24 -5.37
C PHE A 115 -15.70 22.82 -4.86
N LEU A 116 -14.78 22.23 -4.07
CA LEU A 116 -14.99 20.91 -3.44
C LEU A 116 -16.22 20.92 -2.52
N THR A 117 -16.42 22.01 -1.77
CA THR A 117 -17.58 22.22 -0.89
C THR A 117 -18.89 22.37 -1.68
N CYS A 118 -18.91 23.20 -2.73
CA CYS A 118 -20.05 23.39 -3.63
C CYS A 118 -20.45 22.10 -4.35
N TYR A 119 -19.46 21.36 -4.86
CA TYR A 119 -19.66 20.06 -5.52
C TYR A 119 -20.28 19.05 -4.55
N GLY A 120 -19.69 18.88 -3.37
CA GLY A 120 -20.19 17.94 -2.37
C GLY A 120 -21.60 18.28 -1.86
N THR A 121 -21.89 19.57 -1.65
CA THR A 121 -23.24 20.05 -1.30
C THR A 121 -24.24 19.66 -2.39
N SER A 122 -23.84 19.74 -3.66
CA SER A 122 -24.65 19.30 -4.79
C SER A 122 -24.94 17.79 -4.76
N CYS A 123 -23.95 16.94 -4.44
CA CYS A 123 -24.17 15.50 -4.21
C CYS A 123 -25.11 15.23 -3.02
N ALA A 124 -24.93 15.94 -1.91
CA ALA A 124 -25.79 15.83 -0.74
C ALA A 124 -27.25 16.20 -1.07
N TYR A 125 -27.47 17.16 -1.98
CA TYR A 125 -28.81 17.56 -2.43
C TYR A 125 -29.48 16.47 -3.30
N VAL A 126 -28.74 15.82 -4.21
CA VAL A 126 -29.23 14.65 -4.97
C VAL A 126 -29.71 13.55 -4.00
N LEU A 127 -28.89 13.20 -3.01
CA LEU A 127 -29.17 12.17 -2.03
C LEU A 127 -30.34 12.53 -1.09
N THR A 128 -30.42 13.78 -0.64
CA THR A 128 -31.53 14.26 0.19
C THR A 128 -32.85 14.20 -0.58
N THR A 129 -32.88 14.68 -1.84
CA THR A 129 -34.08 14.63 -2.68
C THR A 129 -34.54 13.20 -2.94
N ALA A 130 -33.62 12.27 -3.23
CA ALA A 130 -33.97 10.85 -3.40
C ALA A 130 -34.57 10.23 -2.12
N ASN A 131 -34.02 10.57 -0.95
CA ASN A 131 -34.56 10.13 0.34
C ASN A 131 -35.94 10.73 0.63
N SER A 132 -36.16 12.01 0.32
CA SER A 132 -37.47 12.66 0.49
C SER A 132 -38.53 12.11 -0.47
N LEU A 133 -38.18 11.82 -1.73
CA LEU A 133 -39.13 11.23 -2.69
C LEU A 133 -39.48 9.78 -2.32
N ARG A 134 -38.49 9.01 -1.85
CA ARG A 134 -38.69 7.68 -1.24
C ARG A 134 -39.62 7.74 -0.03
N ALA A 135 -39.53 8.79 0.79
CA ALA A 135 -40.41 8.99 1.94
C ALA A 135 -41.86 9.30 1.53
N ILE A 136 -42.09 10.15 0.52
CA ILE A 136 -43.43 10.45 -0.02
C ILE A 136 -44.10 9.18 -0.56
N LEU A 137 -43.39 8.41 -1.39
CA LEU A 137 -43.94 7.20 -1.99
C LEU A 137 -44.22 6.11 -0.96
N LYS A 138 -43.39 6.02 0.10
CA LYS A 138 -43.62 5.13 1.23
C LYS A 138 -44.81 5.58 2.09
N ALA A 139 -45.02 6.89 2.27
CA ALA A 139 -46.22 7.45 2.92
C ALA A 139 -47.51 7.07 2.17
N ASN A 140 -47.56 7.34 0.86
CA ASN A 140 -48.73 7.05 0.03
C ASN A 140 -49.03 5.53 -0.02
N CYS A 141 -47.98 4.70 -0.03
CA CYS A 141 -48.10 3.24 -0.03
C CYS A 141 -48.75 2.70 1.27
N TYR A 142 -48.27 3.12 2.45
CA TYR A 142 -48.88 2.66 3.71
C TYR A 142 -50.26 3.26 4.00
N HIS A 143 -50.60 4.40 3.39
CA HIS A 143 -51.97 4.92 3.42
C HIS A 143 -52.92 4.08 2.55
N LYS A 144 -52.50 3.69 1.33
CA LYS A 144 -53.33 2.93 0.39
C LYS A 144 -53.43 1.42 0.71
N GLU A 145 -52.31 0.79 1.04
CA GLU A 145 -52.18 -0.67 1.21
C GLU A 145 -52.18 -1.11 2.70
N GLY A 146 -52.29 -0.15 3.63
CA GLY A 146 -52.28 -0.39 5.07
C GLY A 146 -50.89 -0.64 5.67
N HIS A 147 -50.79 -0.58 7.00
CA HIS A 147 -49.51 -0.51 7.72
C HIS A 147 -48.61 -1.75 7.62
N GLN A 148 -49.16 -2.91 7.22
CA GLN A 148 -48.41 -4.17 7.08
C GLN A 148 -47.84 -4.40 5.67
N ALA A 149 -48.09 -3.49 4.72
CA ALA A 149 -47.63 -3.63 3.34
C ALA A 149 -46.09 -3.59 3.21
N ARG A 150 -45.53 -4.40 2.31
CA ARG A 150 -44.08 -4.43 2.03
C ARG A 150 -43.64 -3.27 1.12
N CYS A 151 -43.89 -2.04 1.56
CA CYS A 151 -43.56 -0.80 0.86
C CYS A 151 -42.03 -0.57 0.78
N ALA A 152 -41.42 -1.06 -0.29
CA ALA A 152 -40.00 -0.92 -0.59
C ALA A 152 -39.78 -0.20 -1.94
N TYR A 153 -38.95 0.84 -1.91
CA TYR A 153 -38.56 1.63 -3.08
C TYR A 153 -37.04 1.83 -3.08
N GLY A 154 -36.39 1.72 -4.25
CA GLY A 154 -34.95 1.95 -4.42
C GLY A 154 -34.59 3.43 -4.51
N GLY A 155 -33.38 3.84 -4.09
CA GLY A 155 -32.96 5.24 -4.10
C GLY A 155 -32.49 5.74 -5.48
N ASN A 156 -31.75 4.91 -6.21
CA ASN A 156 -30.98 5.29 -7.39
C ASN A 156 -31.85 5.90 -8.50
N THR A 157 -33.05 5.36 -8.71
CA THR A 157 -34.03 5.88 -9.69
C THR A 157 -34.42 7.33 -9.41
N TYR A 158 -34.61 7.71 -8.14
CA TYR A 158 -34.95 9.08 -7.75
C TYR A 158 -33.76 10.04 -7.84
N MET A 159 -32.53 9.53 -7.66
CA MET A 159 -31.31 10.29 -7.93
C MET A 159 -31.16 10.60 -9.42
N MET A 160 -31.43 9.63 -10.30
CA MET A 160 -31.44 9.84 -11.76
C MET A 160 -32.54 10.81 -12.20
N ILE A 161 -33.76 10.68 -11.66
CA ILE A 161 -34.88 11.61 -11.96
C ILE A 161 -34.51 13.04 -11.55
N PHE A 162 -33.94 13.25 -10.35
CA PHE A 162 -33.46 14.57 -9.94
C PHE A 162 -32.31 15.06 -10.84
N GLY A 163 -31.40 14.17 -11.25
CA GLY A 163 -30.37 14.48 -12.25
C GLY A 163 -30.93 15.02 -13.56
N ILE A 164 -31.94 14.36 -14.12
CA ILE A 164 -32.62 14.82 -15.36
C ILE A 164 -33.25 16.21 -15.14
N VAL A 165 -33.92 16.43 -14.01
CA VAL A 165 -34.45 17.76 -13.64
C VAL A 165 -33.33 18.80 -13.54
N GLN A 166 -32.17 18.47 -12.96
CA GLN A 166 -31.04 19.39 -12.83
C GLN A 166 -30.32 19.68 -14.16
N ILE A 167 -30.28 18.72 -15.09
CA ILE A 167 -29.84 18.96 -16.47
C ILE A 167 -30.76 20.00 -17.12
N VAL A 168 -32.08 19.79 -17.10
CA VAL A 168 -33.06 20.75 -17.66
C VAL A 168 -32.94 22.13 -17.00
N MET A 169 -32.85 22.20 -15.67
CA MET A 169 -32.71 23.46 -14.92
C MET A 169 -31.38 24.17 -15.20
N SER A 170 -30.30 23.45 -15.56
CA SER A 170 -29.00 24.05 -15.88
C SER A 170 -28.98 24.83 -17.21
N PHE A 171 -29.98 24.62 -18.07
CA PHE A 171 -30.18 25.40 -19.30
C PHE A 171 -30.98 26.69 -19.08
N ILE A 172 -31.47 26.96 -17.87
CA ILE A 172 -32.20 28.20 -17.55
C ILE A 172 -31.17 29.29 -17.16
N PRO A 173 -30.93 30.31 -18.00
CA PRO A 173 -30.03 31.41 -17.65
C PRO A 173 -30.62 32.22 -16.50
N ASP A 174 -29.74 32.83 -15.69
CA ASP A 174 -30.10 33.80 -14.65
C ASP A 174 -31.13 33.34 -13.60
N LEU A 175 -31.30 32.03 -13.40
CA LEU A 175 -32.17 31.45 -12.36
C LEU A 175 -31.89 32.03 -10.95
N HIS A 176 -30.63 32.42 -10.68
CA HIS A 176 -30.19 33.04 -9.44
C HIS A 176 -30.69 34.50 -9.25
N ASN A 177 -31.01 35.20 -10.33
CA ASN A 177 -31.56 36.56 -10.31
C ASN A 177 -33.09 36.57 -10.11
N MET A 178 -33.74 35.40 -10.14
CA MET A 178 -35.17 35.26 -9.89
C MET A 178 -35.45 35.33 -8.38
N VAL A 179 -35.85 36.51 -7.89
CA VAL A 179 -36.20 36.76 -6.46
C VAL A 179 -37.12 35.69 -5.87
N TRP A 180 -38.05 35.18 -6.68
CA TRP A 180 -38.97 34.08 -6.31
C TRP A 180 -38.28 32.77 -5.89
N VAL A 181 -37.09 32.45 -6.42
CA VAL A 181 -36.35 31.23 -6.05
C VAL A 181 -35.86 31.34 -4.60
N SER A 182 -35.25 32.45 -4.23
CA SER A 182 -34.78 32.72 -2.85
C SER A 182 -35.94 32.82 -1.85
N VAL A 183 -37.07 33.44 -2.25
CA VAL A 183 -38.28 33.49 -1.42
C VAL A 183 -38.89 32.09 -1.24
N SER A 184 -38.95 31.29 -2.31
CA SER A 184 -39.45 29.91 -2.24
C SER A 184 -38.57 29.03 -1.36
N ALA A 185 -37.25 29.12 -1.50
CA ALA A 185 -36.28 28.42 -0.65
C ALA A 185 -36.52 28.69 0.84
N ALA A 186 -36.65 29.96 1.23
CA ALA A 186 -36.92 30.37 2.60
C ALA A 186 -38.27 29.85 3.13
N VAL A 187 -39.35 29.98 2.35
CA VAL A 187 -40.68 29.48 2.75
C VAL A 187 -40.68 27.97 2.94
N MET A 188 -40.06 27.23 2.01
CA MET A 188 -39.97 25.77 2.09
C MET A 188 -39.08 25.32 3.26
N SER A 189 -37.98 26.02 3.55
CA SER A 189 -37.06 25.62 4.62
C SER A 189 -37.61 25.84 6.02
N PHE A 190 -38.36 26.92 6.23
CA PHE A 190 -39.17 27.08 7.43
C PHE A 190 -40.28 26.01 7.52
N ALA A 191 -41.00 25.74 6.42
CA ALA A 191 -42.13 24.81 6.42
C ALA A 191 -41.76 23.40 6.93
N TYR A 192 -40.73 22.76 6.35
CA TYR A 192 -40.34 21.41 6.81
C TYR A 192 -39.70 21.43 8.21
N SER A 193 -39.02 22.52 8.60
CA SER A 193 -38.41 22.65 9.92
C SER A 193 -39.46 22.77 11.03
N PHE A 194 -40.48 23.61 10.82
CA PHE A 194 -41.62 23.72 11.75
C PHE A 194 -42.43 22.42 11.82
N ILE A 195 -42.62 21.71 10.70
CA ILE A 195 -43.31 20.40 10.70
C ILE A 195 -42.51 19.36 11.48
N GLY A 196 -41.19 19.26 11.27
CA GLY A 196 -40.34 18.33 12.01
C GLY A 196 -40.31 18.62 13.52
N LEU A 197 -40.24 19.90 13.89
CA LEU A 197 -40.33 20.37 15.29
C LEU A 197 -41.69 20.04 15.91
N GLY A 198 -42.80 20.34 15.21
CA GLY A 198 -44.16 20.10 15.67
C GLY A 198 -44.48 18.62 15.85
N LEU A 199 -44.09 17.78 14.88
CA LEU A 199 -44.22 16.32 14.98
C LEU A 199 -43.33 15.74 16.11
N GLY A 200 -42.12 16.29 16.29
CA GLY A 200 -41.22 15.95 17.41
C GLY A 200 -41.87 16.20 18.76
N PHE A 201 -42.35 17.43 18.96
CA PHE A 201 -43.07 17.86 20.15
C PHE A 201 -44.33 17.01 20.42
N ALA A 202 -45.15 16.77 19.38
CA ALA A 202 -46.34 15.93 19.48
C ALA A 202 -46.01 14.48 19.87
N LYS A 203 -44.94 13.88 19.31
CA LYS A 203 -44.52 12.50 19.62
C LYS A 203 -43.92 12.38 21.03
N VAL A 204 -43.24 13.42 21.53
CA VAL A 204 -42.81 13.52 22.94
C VAL A 204 -44.00 13.60 23.89
N ILE A 205 -44.99 14.45 23.60
CA ILE A 205 -46.19 14.60 24.46
C ILE A 205 -47.09 13.36 24.41
N GLY A 206 -47.33 12.78 23.23
CA GLY A 206 -48.12 11.56 23.09
C GLY A 206 -47.52 10.38 23.87
N LYS A 207 -46.20 10.19 23.78
CA LYS A 207 -45.49 9.21 24.63
C LYS A 207 -45.65 9.52 26.13
N LYS A 208 -45.60 10.80 26.54
CA LYS A 208 -45.77 11.20 27.95
C LYS A 208 -47.18 10.92 28.49
N PHE A 209 -48.21 10.91 27.64
CA PHE A 209 -49.58 10.54 28.01
C PHE A 209 -49.75 9.02 28.17
N VAL A 210 -49.08 8.22 27.33
CA VAL A 210 -49.14 6.75 27.36
C VAL A 210 -48.21 6.12 28.42
N LEU A 211 -47.06 6.75 28.73
CA LEU A 211 -46.05 6.24 29.67
C LEU A 211 -46.19 6.83 31.09
N ALA A 212 -47.42 7.11 31.54
CA ALA A 212 -47.70 7.69 32.84
C ALA A 212 -47.14 6.86 34.04
N GLU A 213 -46.97 5.55 33.86
CA GLU A 213 -46.41 4.66 34.90
C GLU A 213 -44.86 4.68 34.99
N ASN A 214 -44.14 5.25 34.02
CA ASN A 214 -42.66 5.20 33.99
C ASN A 214 -41.95 6.54 33.68
N GLY A 215 -42.65 7.55 33.17
CA GLY A 215 -42.31 8.99 33.31
C GLY A 215 -41.00 9.55 32.74
N ARG A 216 -40.09 8.73 32.17
CA ARG A 216 -38.76 9.18 31.71
C ARG A 216 -38.75 9.68 30.26
N ILE A 217 -37.98 10.75 30.01
CA ILE A 217 -37.63 11.23 28.67
C ILE A 217 -36.69 10.20 28.01
N MET A 218 -36.84 9.98 26.70
CA MET A 218 -36.04 9.01 25.95
C MET A 218 -34.59 9.50 25.72
N GLY A 219 -33.66 8.57 25.54
CA GLY A 219 -32.25 8.85 25.24
C GLY A 219 -31.34 8.96 26.47
N SER A 220 -30.07 8.59 26.28
CA SER A 220 -28.99 8.66 27.28
C SER A 220 -28.32 10.05 27.36
N ILE A 221 -27.77 10.37 28.53
CA ILE A 221 -26.86 11.50 28.78
C ILE A 221 -25.63 11.45 27.86
N THR A 222 -25.10 10.24 27.62
CA THR A 222 -23.89 9.96 26.81
C THR A 222 -24.21 9.58 25.36
N GLY A 223 -25.47 9.68 24.96
CA GLY A 223 -25.93 9.32 23.61
C GLY A 223 -26.08 7.81 23.42
N ILE A 224 -26.36 7.41 22.18
CA ILE A 224 -26.56 6.01 21.78
C ILE A 224 -25.33 5.16 22.14
N PRO A 225 -25.49 4.00 22.81
CA PRO A 225 -24.39 3.06 23.02
C PRO A 225 -24.05 2.35 21.71
N ALA A 226 -22.75 2.24 21.38
CA ALA A 226 -22.28 1.51 20.20
C ALA A 226 -21.66 0.17 20.60
N THR A 227 -21.54 -0.74 19.63
CA THR A 227 -21.01 -2.11 19.82
C THR A 227 -19.58 -2.16 20.37
N ASN A 228 -18.75 -1.17 20.06
CA ASN A 228 -17.41 -1.01 20.63
C ASN A 228 -17.02 0.47 20.74
N ARG A 229 -15.90 0.75 21.44
CA ARG A 229 -15.42 2.12 21.69
C ARG A 229 -15.00 2.86 20.41
N ALA A 230 -14.48 2.15 19.40
CA ALA A 230 -14.08 2.74 18.12
C ALA A 230 -15.31 3.22 17.32
N ASN A 231 -16.35 2.39 17.24
CA ASN A 231 -17.63 2.72 16.60
C ASN A 231 -18.34 3.90 17.33
N LYS A 232 -18.32 3.92 18.68
CA LYS A 232 -18.84 5.09 19.42
C LYS A 232 -18.07 6.37 19.09
N LEU A 233 -16.75 6.29 18.98
CA LEU A 233 -15.89 7.44 18.66
C LEU A 233 -16.12 7.95 17.23
N TRP A 234 -16.22 7.02 16.27
CA TRP A 234 -16.67 7.29 14.90
C TRP A 234 -18.00 8.06 14.87
N LEU A 235 -19.04 7.54 15.53
CA LEU A 235 -20.38 8.14 15.52
C LEU A 235 -20.40 9.56 16.11
N VAL A 236 -19.52 9.82 17.10
CA VAL A 236 -19.32 11.15 17.70
C VAL A 236 -18.63 12.11 16.73
N PHE A 237 -17.64 11.68 15.96
CA PHE A 237 -16.93 12.53 14.99
C PHE A 237 -17.77 12.81 13.74
N GLN A 238 -18.52 11.81 13.26
CA GLN A 238 -19.51 11.98 12.21
C GLN A 238 -20.61 12.99 12.62
N ALA A 239 -21.10 12.90 13.86
CA ALA A 239 -22.06 13.86 14.43
C ALA A 239 -21.49 15.28 14.60
N LEU A 240 -20.19 15.42 14.89
CA LEU A 240 -19.49 16.72 14.90
C LEU A 240 -19.42 17.32 13.49
N GLY A 241 -19.17 16.51 12.46
CA GLY A 241 -19.20 16.91 11.05
C GLY A 241 -20.60 17.33 10.58
N ASP A 242 -21.65 16.56 10.91
CA ASP A 242 -23.05 16.90 10.62
C ASP A 242 -23.41 18.31 11.16
N ILE A 243 -23.04 18.59 12.43
CA ILE A 243 -23.30 19.89 13.06
C ILE A 243 -22.44 20.99 12.44
N ALA A 244 -21.19 20.69 12.06
CA ALA A 244 -20.33 21.62 11.33
C ALA A 244 -20.90 22.01 9.96
N PHE A 245 -21.53 21.07 9.25
CA PHE A 245 -22.20 21.32 7.96
C PHE A 245 -23.41 22.24 8.08
N ALA A 246 -24.04 22.32 9.25
CA ALA A 246 -25.25 23.12 9.44
C ALA A 246 -25.02 24.63 9.63
N TYR A 247 -23.79 25.08 9.94
CA TYR A 247 -23.47 26.50 10.23
C TYR A 247 -22.76 27.37 9.15
N PRO A 248 -22.24 26.88 8.00
CA PRO A 248 -21.25 27.62 7.23
C PRO A 248 -21.82 28.58 6.18
N TYR A 249 -22.25 29.78 6.59
CA TYR A 249 -22.55 30.89 5.67
C TYR A 249 -21.36 31.84 5.43
N ALA A 250 -20.20 31.59 6.04
CA ALA A 250 -19.02 32.46 5.96
C ALA A 250 -18.56 32.74 4.53
N LEU A 251 -18.74 31.78 3.61
CA LEU A 251 -18.45 31.92 2.18
C LEU A 251 -19.32 32.98 1.48
N LEU A 252 -20.57 33.15 1.93
CA LEU A 252 -21.55 34.09 1.35
C LEU A 252 -21.59 35.44 2.09
N LEU A 253 -20.84 35.57 3.19
CA LEU A 253 -20.96 36.69 4.12
C LEU A 253 -20.64 38.03 3.46
N LEU A 254 -19.57 38.10 2.66
CA LEU A 254 -19.18 39.35 1.99
C LEU A 254 -20.13 39.72 0.85
N GLU A 255 -20.64 38.75 0.10
CA GLU A 255 -21.67 39.00 -0.92
C GLU A 255 -22.98 39.53 -0.28
N ILE A 256 -23.42 38.97 0.85
CA ILE A 256 -24.56 39.50 1.61
C ILE A 256 -24.26 40.91 2.14
N GLN A 257 -23.02 41.17 2.61
CA GLN A 257 -22.60 42.47 3.13
C GLN A 257 -22.52 43.56 2.05
N ASP A 258 -22.20 43.23 0.79
CA ASP A 258 -22.27 44.17 -0.34
C ASP A 258 -23.71 44.53 -0.73
N THR A 259 -24.73 43.76 -0.34
CA THR A 259 -26.13 44.21 -0.54
C THR A 259 -26.50 45.42 0.34
N LEU A 260 -25.79 45.65 1.45
CA LEU A 260 -26.19 46.60 2.50
C LEU A 260 -25.95 48.07 2.11
N LYS A 261 -26.87 48.93 2.52
CA LYS A 261 -26.69 50.39 2.53
C LYS A 261 -25.44 50.79 3.33
N SER A 262 -24.74 51.85 2.90
CA SER A 262 -23.53 52.38 3.54
C SER A 262 -23.77 53.02 4.91
N THR A 263 -25.01 53.40 5.23
CA THR A 263 -25.38 54.02 6.52
C THR A 263 -26.53 53.25 7.19
N PRO A 264 -26.38 52.78 8.46
CA PRO A 264 -25.14 52.75 9.25
C PRO A 264 -24.10 51.76 8.67
N PRO A 265 -22.82 51.82 9.10
CA PRO A 265 -21.72 51.12 8.46
C PRO A 265 -21.95 49.62 8.23
N GLU A 266 -21.49 49.10 7.09
CA GLU A 266 -21.90 47.78 6.60
C GLU A 266 -21.50 46.66 7.57
N ASN A 267 -20.32 46.75 8.20
CA ASN A 267 -19.84 45.77 9.18
C ASN A 267 -20.65 45.79 10.49
N GLN A 268 -21.09 46.96 10.97
CA GLN A 268 -21.94 47.06 12.16
C GLN A 268 -23.33 46.45 11.91
N THR A 269 -23.88 46.72 10.73
CA THR A 269 -25.14 46.13 10.29
C THR A 269 -25.02 44.62 10.12
N MET A 270 -23.95 44.15 9.48
CA MET A 270 -23.72 42.72 9.23
C MET A 270 -23.41 41.94 10.52
N LYS A 271 -22.71 42.52 11.50
CA LYS A 271 -22.53 41.91 12.83
C LYS A 271 -23.84 41.74 13.59
N LYS A 272 -24.70 42.76 13.58
CA LYS A 272 -26.05 42.67 14.16
C LYS A 272 -26.91 41.63 13.44
N ALA A 273 -26.84 41.58 12.11
CA ALA A 273 -27.54 40.57 11.31
C ALA A 273 -27.06 39.15 11.64
N SER A 274 -25.74 38.96 11.68
CA SER A 274 -25.07 37.69 12.04
C SER A 274 -25.47 37.22 13.43
N MET A 275 -25.45 38.11 14.43
CA MET A 275 -25.85 37.79 15.80
C MET A 275 -27.31 37.32 15.88
N VAL A 276 -28.24 38.07 15.27
CA VAL A 276 -29.67 37.74 15.26
C VAL A 276 -29.92 36.42 14.52
N ALA A 277 -29.34 36.25 13.33
CA ALA A 277 -29.49 35.04 12.53
C ALA A 277 -28.90 33.81 13.21
N ILE A 278 -27.73 33.91 13.85
CA ILE A 278 -27.12 32.80 14.60
C ILE A 278 -27.97 32.44 15.83
N ILE A 279 -28.51 33.41 16.58
CA ILE A 279 -29.42 33.12 17.71
C ILE A 279 -30.67 32.37 17.23
N VAL A 280 -31.32 32.83 16.16
CA VAL A 280 -32.54 32.21 15.62
C VAL A 280 -32.25 30.80 15.08
N THR A 281 -31.20 30.62 14.27
CA THR A 281 -30.80 29.31 13.73
C THR A 281 -30.42 28.33 14.84
N THR A 282 -29.61 28.77 15.82
CA THR A 282 -29.22 27.95 16.99
C THR A 282 -30.44 27.50 17.79
N PHE A 283 -31.45 28.36 17.97
CA PHE A 283 -32.72 27.98 18.61
C PHE A 283 -33.44 26.86 17.84
N PHE A 284 -33.62 27.01 16.52
CA PHE A 284 -34.23 25.95 15.69
C PHE A 284 -33.39 24.66 15.70
N TYR A 285 -32.07 24.77 15.70
CA TYR A 285 -31.16 23.62 15.67
C TYR A 285 -31.20 22.83 16.98
N LEU A 286 -31.16 23.53 18.12
CA LEU A 286 -31.36 22.92 19.44
C LEU A 286 -32.77 22.32 19.57
N ALA A 287 -33.81 23.02 19.10
CA ALA A 287 -35.18 22.53 19.18
C ALA A 287 -35.38 21.25 18.33
N CYS A 288 -34.98 21.25 17.06
CA CYS A 288 -35.07 20.07 16.19
C CYS A 288 -34.19 18.91 16.68
N GLY A 289 -32.95 19.19 17.12
CA GLY A 289 -32.04 18.20 17.68
C GLY A 289 -32.58 17.52 18.94
N CYS A 290 -32.95 18.33 19.93
CA CYS A 290 -33.43 17.86 21.23
C CYS A 290 -34.82 17.20 21.16
N LEU A 291 -35.77 17.79 20.43
CA LEU A 291 -37.12 17.20 20.30
C LEU A 291 -37.10 15.94 19.42
N GLY A 292 -36.25 15.89 18.39
CA GLY A 292 -36.01 14.67 17.61
C GLY A 292 -35.45 13.54 18.48
N TYR A 293 -34.37 13.81 19.23
CA TYR A 293 -33.79 12.83 20.14
C TYR A 293 -34.77 12.42 21.26
N GLY A 294 -35.53 13.35 21.82
CA GLY A 294 -36.58 13.06 22.81
C GLY A 294 -37.76 12.23 22.26
N ALA A 295 -38.08 12.36 20.96
CA ALA A 295 -39.14 11.59 20.31
C ALA A 295 -38.73 10.14 20.02
N PHE A 296 -37.46 9.90 19.66
CA PHE A 296 -36.99 8.62 19.13
C PHE A 296 -35.97 7.89 20.01
N GLY A 297 -35.19 8.59 20.84
CA GLY A 297 -34.19 7.98 21.71
C GLY A 297 -33.09 7.29 20.91
N ASN A 298 -32.92 5.98 21.11
CA ASN A 298 -31.92 5.21 20.39
C ASN A 298 -32.30 4.99 18.91
N ASP A 299 -33.59 5.05 18.57
CA ASP A 299 -34.10 4.83 17.21
C ASP A 299 -34.11 6.11 16.36
N THR A 300 -33.27 7.10 16.72
CA THR A 300 -33.28 8.41 16.06
C THR A 300 -32.75 8.31 14.62
N PRO A 301 -33.54 8.66 13.60
CA PRO A 301 -33.16 8.51 12.19
C PRO A 301 -32.17 9.60 11.74
N GLY A 302 -31.34 9.28 10.73
CA GLY A 302 -30.44 10.25 10.07
C GLY A 302 -31.15 11.43 9.38
N ASN A 303 -32.46 11.33 9.13
CA ASN A 303 -33.34 12.45 8.79
C ASN A 303 -34.57 12.41 9.71
N ILE A 304 -34.73 13.42 10.57
CA ILE A 304 -35.81 13.52 11.56
C ILE A 304 -37.20 13.22 11.00
N LEU A 305 -37.52 13.65 9.77
CA LEU A 305 -38.84 13.46 9.17
C LEU A 305 -39.16 12.00 8.85
N THR A 306 -38.14 11.14 8.70
CA THR A 306 -38.34 9.72 8.35
C THR A 306 -38.72 8.84 9.56
N GLY A 307 -38.51 9.31 10.80
CA GLY A 307 -38.79 8.55 12.02
C GLY A 307 -40.22 8.70 12.54
N PHE A 308 -40.98 9.69 12.07
CA PHE A 308 -42.35 9.89 12.55
C PHE A 308 -43.27 8.71 12.22
N GLY A 309 -42.95 7.98 11.15
CA GLY A 309 -43.77 6.93 10.60
C GLY A 309 -44.57 7.43 9.41
N PHE A 310 -45.04 6.50 8.60
CA PHE A 310 -45.69 6.77 7.32
C PHE A 310 -47.22 6.70 7.41
N TYR A 311 -47.74 7.00 8.61
CA TYR A 311 -49.07 6.58 9.04
C TYR A 311 -50.01 7.78 9.19
N GLU A 312 -49.98 8.52 10.29
CA GLU A 312 -50.73 9.78 10.41
C GLU A 312 -49.95 10.88 11.16
N PRO A 313 -50.06 12.15 10.74
CA PRO A 313 -50.64 12.64 9.49
C PRO A 313 -49.66 12.43 8.31
N TYR A 314 -49.86 11.39 7.49
CA TYR A 314 -48.96 11.07 6.36
C TYR A 314 -48.85 12.23 5.37
N TRP A 315 -49.93 12.98 5.13
CA TRP A 315 -49.97 14.12 4.21
C TRP A 315 -49.01 15.24 4.65
N LEU A 316 -48.82 15.44 5.95
CA LEU A 316 -47.95 16.48 6.49
C LEU A 316 -46.48 16.09 6.36
N VAL A 317 -46.17 14.80 6.54
CA VAL A 317 -44.83 14.23 6.28
C VAL A 317 -44.52 14.27 4.78
N ALA A 318 -45.48 13.93 3.92
CA ALA A 318 -45.34 14.01 2.47
C ALA A 318 -45.14 15.47 2.00
N PHE A 319 -45.92 16.41 2.53
CA PHE A 319 -45.79 17.84 2.25
C PHE A 319 -44.43 18.38 2.66
N ALA A 320 -43.96 18.10 3.89
CA ALA A 320 -42.63 18.50 4.34
C ALA A 320 -41.50 17.95 3.44
N ASN A 321 -41.61 16.70 2.99
CA ASN A 321 -40.66 16.13 2.04
C ASN A 321 -40.78 16.76 0.63
N ALA A 322 -41.96 17.16 0.18
CA ALA A 322 -42.13 17.91 -1.06
C ALA A 322 -41.52 19.32 -0.97
N CYS A 323 -41.64 20.01 0.18
CA CYS A 323 -40.96 21.27 0.46
C CYS A 323 -39.43 21.11 0.37
N ILE A 324 -38.87 20.03 0.91
CA ILE A 324 -37.43 19.72 0.77
C ILE A 324 -37.06 19.58 -0.71
N ILE A 325 -37.78 18.76 -1.48
CA ILE A 325 -37.49 18.55 -2.91
C ILE A 325 -37.50 19.89 -3.67
N LEU A 326 -38.52 20.72 -3.47
CA LEU A 326 -38.66 22.01 -4.14
C LEU A 326 -37.55 23.00 -3.75
N HIS A 327 -37.17 23.05 -2.48
CA HIS A 327 -36.04 23.85 -2.00
C HIS A 327 -34.72 23.41 -2.68
N LEU A 328 -34.44 22.12 -2.69
CA LEU A 328 -33.19 21.57 -3.21
C LEU A 328 -33.08 21.65 -4.73
N VAL A 329 -34.21 21.74 -5.48
CA VAL A 329 -34.18 22.03 -6.92
C VAL A 329 -33.47 23.36 -7.21
N GLY A 330 -33.91 24.44 -6.57
CA GLY A 330 -33.28 25.76 -6.72
C GLY A 330 -31.90 25.86 -6.04
N GLY A 331 -31.76 25.26 -4.85
CA GLY A 331 -30.50 25.25 -4.10
C GLY A 331 -29.35 24.61 -4.87
N TYR A 332 -29.59 23.50 -5.57
CA TYR A 332 -28.57 22.82 -6.38
C TYR A 332 -27.97 23.76 -7.44
N GLN A 333 -28.83 24.48 -8.15
CA GLN A 333 -28.38 25.43 -9.18
C GLN A 333 -27.58 26.59 -8.57
N MET A 334 -28.03 27.14 -7.44
CA MET A 334 -27.29 28.20 -6.71
C MET A 334 -25.87 27.77 -6.34
N TYR A 335 -25.68 26.56 -5.78
CA TYR A 335 -24.35 26.05 -5.44
C TYR A 335 -23.50 25.67 -6.67
N SER A 336 -24.13 25.45 -7.82
CA SER A 336 -23.44 25.10 -9.08
C SER A 336 -22.92 26.32 -9.84
N GLN A 337 -23.56 27.50 -9.72
CA GLN A 337 -23.17 28.72 -10.44
C GLN A 337 -21.68 29.12 -10.31
N PRO A 338 -21.01 29.05 -9.13
CA PRO A 338 -19.58 29.38 -9.03
C PRO A 338 -18.69 28.43 -9.83
N ILE A 339 -19.12 27.18 -10.01
CA ILE A 339 -18.41 26.16 -10.78
C ILE A 339 -18.68 26.38 -12.27
N TYR A 340 -19.94 26.58 -12.68
CA TYR A 340 -20.34 26.86 -14.06
C TYR A 340 -19.67 28.13 -14.61
N THR A 341 -19.82 29.27 -13.92
CA THR A 341 -19.23 30.56 -14.32
C THR A 341 -17.69 30.57 -14.33
N THR A 342 -17.06 29.58 -13.68
CA THR A 342 -15.63 29.30 -13.82
C THR A 342 -15.39 28.42 -15.05
N ALA A 343 -16.08 27.29 -15.18
CA ALA A 343 -15.89 26.32 -16.26
C ALA A 343 -16.16 26.88 -17.66
N ASP A 344 -17.17 27.74 -17.84
CA ASP A 344 -17.48 28.45 -19.10
C ASP A 344 -16.30 29.31 -19.61
N ARG A 345 -15.30 29.62 -18.76
CA ARG A 345 -14.08 30.36 -19.15
C ARG A 345 -12.93 29.45 -19.61
N TRP A 346 -13.08 28.13 -19.46
CA TRP A 346 -12.05 27.12 -19.75
C TRP A 346 -12.56 26.02 -20.69
N TRP A 347 -13.88 25.81 -20.80
CA TRP A 347 -14.49 24.66 -21.45
C TRP A 347 -15.75 25.02 -22.26
N SER A 348 -16.31 24.04 -22.96
CA SER A 348 -17.55 24.17 -23.76
C SER A 348 -18.81 23.90 -22.93
N LYS A 349 -19.96 24.45 -23.37
CA LYS A 349 -21.30 24.39 -22.71
C LYS A 349 -21.74 23.00 -22.23
N ARG A 350 -21.22 21.91 -22.81
CA ARG A 350 -21.44 20.52 -22.34
C ARG A 350 -20.94 20.27 -20.90
N PHE A 351 -20.20 21.19 -20.30
CA PHE A 351 -19.73 21.06 -18.92
C PHE A 351 -20.89 20.94 -17.91
N HIS A 352 -22.02 21.61 -18.13
CA HIS A 352 -23.17 21.55 -17.22
C HIS A 352 -23.77 20.14 -17.13
N GLU A 353 -23.95 19.48 -18.29
CA GLU A 353 -24.38 18.08 -18.38
C GLU A 353 -23.41 17.16 -17.63
N MET A 354 -22.10 17.28 -17.91
CA MET A 354 -21.07 16.43 -17.29
C MET A 354 -21.03 16.60 -15.75
N TYR A 355 -21.18 17.82 -15.25
CA TYR A 355 -21.22 18.10 -13.81
C TYR A 355 -22.44 17.47 -13.11
N VAL A 356 -23.63 17.55 -13.73
CA VAL A 356 -24.83 16.92 -13.14
C VAL A 356 -24.75 15.40 -13.22
N ILE A 357 -24.23 14.84 -14.32
CA ILE A 357 -24.00 13.39 -14.44
C ILE A 357 -23.01 12.91 -13.38
N SER A 358 -21.93 13.65 -13.11
CA SER A 358 -20.93 13.24 -12.13
C SER A 358 -21.41 13.36 -10.68
N THR A 359 -22.17 14.40 -10.30
CA THR A 359 -22.73 14.50 -8.93
C THR A 359 -23.76 13.41 -8.67
N VAL A 360 -24.59 13.07 -9.66
CA VAL A 360 -25.59 12.00 -9.58
C VAL A 360 -24.93 10.62 -9.51
N GLY A 361 -23.91 10.37 -10.34
CA GLY A 361 -23.13 9.13 -10.27
C GLY A 361 -22.52 8.90 -8.89
N ILE A 362 -21.97 9.95 -8.27
CA ILE A 362 -21.42 9.88 -6.91
C ILE A 362 -22.55 9.68 -5.88
N ALA A 363 -23.69 10.37 -5.97
CA ALA A 363 -24.80 10.13 -5.04
C ALA A 363 -25.32 8.68 -5.09
N ILE A 364 -25.29 8.04 -6.27
CA ILE A 364 -25.65 6.63 -6.48
C ILE A 364 -24.60 5.68 -5.88
N LEU A 365 -23.31 6.01 -6.03
CA LEU A 365 -22.19 5.24 -5.46
C LEU A 365 -22.04 5.43 -3.94
N PHE A 366 -22.51 6.56 -3.39
CA PHE A 366 -22.37 6.96 -1.99
C PHE A 366 -23.70 7.36 -1.36
N PRO A 367 -24.67 6.42 -1.20
CA PRO A 367 -26.02 6.71 -0.72
C PRO A 367 -26.12 6.99 0.80
N TYR A 368 -25.04 7.43 1.45
CA TYR A 368 -24.89 7.54 2.90
C TYR A 368 -24.98 8.99 3.40
N PHE A 369 -26.19 9.44 3.74
CA PHE A 369 -26.51 10.85 3.99
C PHE A 369 -25.61 11.54 5.03
N ASN A 370 -25.60 11.06 6.28
CA ASN A 370 -24.82 11.67 7.37
C ASN A 370 -23.29 11.50 7.22
N GLN A 371 -22.80 10.61 6.36
CA GLN A 371 -21.35 10.47 6.13
C GLN A 371 -20.90 11.55 5.15
N VAL A 372 -21.63 11.70 4.02
CA VAL A 372 -21.44 12.82 3.08
C VAL A 372 -21.54 14.18 3.78
N LEU A 373 -22.52 14.38 4.68
CA LEU A 373 -22.61 15.62 5.47
C LEU A 373 -21.45 15.79 6.46
N GLY A 374 -21.05 14.73 7.18
CA GLY A 374 -19.93 14.74 8.12
C GLY A 374 -18.64 15.25 7.48
N VAL A 375 -18.28 14.68 6.33
CA VAL A 375 -17.15 15.07 5.48
C VAL A 375 -17.21 16.54 5.10
N LEU A 376 -18.34 16.99 4.56
CA LEU A 376 -18.46 18.33 3.98
C LEU A 376 -18.47 19.42 5.06
N GLY A 377 -19.05 19.13 6.23
CA GLY A 377 -18.94 19.98 7.40
C GLY A 377 -17.49 20.17 7.80
N ALA A 378 -16.71 19.09 7.90
CA ALA A 378 -15.30 19.17 8.26
C ALA A 378 -14.43 19.86 7.18
N ILE A 379 -14.61 19.55 5.88
CA ILE A 379 -13.90 20.21 4.77
C ILE A 379 -14.14 21.73 4.77
N ASN A 380 -15.35 22.18 5.12
CA ASN A 380 -15.71 23.59 5.13
C ASN A 380 -15.24 24.29 6.43
N PHE A 381 -15.42 23.65 7.59
CA PHE A 381 -15.32 24.28 8.91
C PHE A 381 -13.97 24.94 9.21
N TRP A 382 -12.87 24.19 9.37
CA TRP A 382 -11.60 24.86 9.67
C TRP A 382 -11.08 25.72 8.52
N PRO A 383 -10.87 25.23 7.28
CA PRO A 383 -10.08 26.00 6.33
C PRO A 383 -10.86 27.21 5.79
N LEU A 384 -12.15 27.04 5.45
CA LEU A 384 -12.97 28.10 4.85
C LEU A 384 -13.71 28.95 5.91
N ALA A 385 -14.35 28.33 6.90
CA ALA A 385 -15.15 29.07 7.87
C ALA A 385 -14.34 29.71 9.01
N VAL A 386 -13.11 29.22 9.31
CA VAL A 386 -12.28 29.74 10.43
C VAL A 386 -10.91 30.28 9.99
N TYR A 387 -10.09 29.48 9.30
CA TYR A 387 -8.68 29.77 9.01
C TYR A 387 -8.50 30.98 8.10
N PHE A 388 -9.14 30.99 6.92
CA PHE A 388 -9.02 32.14 6.02
C PHE A 388 -9.59 33.43 6.63
N PRO A 389 -10.77 33.47 7.29
CA PRO A 389 -11.22 34.64 8.04
C PRO A 389 -10.22 35.14 9.09
N VAL A 390 -9.62 34.24 9.87
CA VAL A 390 -8.59 34.60 10.87
C VAL A 390 -7.31 35.13 10.20
N GLU A 391 -6.82 34.51 9.13
CA GLU A 391 -5.64 34.97 8.39
C GLU A 391 -5.89 36.35 7.74
N ILE A 392 -7.04 36.55 7.09
CA ILE A 392 -7.44 37.84 6.50
C ILE A 392 -7.41 38.92 7.60
N TYR A 393 -8.08 38.67 8.73
CA TYR A 393 -8.15 39.63 9.84
C TYR A 393 -6.76 39.95 10.43
N LEU A 394 -5.92 38.94 10.67
CA LEU A 394 -4.57 39.12 11.20
C LEU A 394 -3.68 39.98 10.28
N GLN A 395 -3.70 39.72 8.96
CA GLN A 395 -2.94 40.50 7.97
C GLN A 395 -3.52 41.91 7.84
N GLN A 396 -4.83 42.02 7.64
CA GLN A 396 -5.50 43.28 7.34
C GLN A 396 -5.48 44.27 8.51
N LYS A 397 -5.56 43.80 9.76
CA LYS A 397 -5.39 44.63 10.96
C LYS A 397 -3.92 44.74 11.41
N GLN A 398 -2.96 44.25 10.61
CA GLN A 398 -1.52 44.29 10.86
C GLN A 398 -1.13 43.83 12.28
N ILE A 399 -1.77 42.74 12.75
CA ILE A 399 -1.61 42.29 14.14
C ILE A 399 -0.28 41.56 14.28
N GLY A 400 0.68 42.23 14.92
CA GLY A 400 2.02 41.72 15.16
C GLY A 400 2.04 40.32 15.78
N ALA A 401 2.94 39.47 15.30
CA ALA A 401 3.16 38.14 15.84
C ALA A 401 3.46 38.18 17.35
N TRP A 402 3.06 37.12 18.07
CA TRP A 402 3.24 36.98 19.53
C TRP A 402 2.51 38.01 20.40
N THR A 403 1.75 38.96 19.84
CA THR A 403 0.80 39.76 20.63
C THR A 403 -0.31 38.89 21.22
N LYS A 404 -0.90 39.30 22.35
CA LYS A 404 -1.97 38.54 23.03
C LYS A 404 -3.14 38.21 22.09
N GLN A 405 -3.52 39.14 21.21
CA GLN A 405 -4.59 38.95 20.22
C GLN A 405 -4.18 37.98 19.11
N TRP A 406 -2.93 38.06 18.62
CA TRP A 406 -2.40 37.09 17.64
C TRP A 406 -2.37 35.67 18.21
N ILE A 407 -1.88 35.50 19.45
CA ILE A 407 -1.84 34.20 20.13
C ILE A 407 -3.26 33.64 20.33
N LEU A 408 -4.20 34.46 20.80
CA LEU A 408 -5.60 34.04 21.01
C LEU A 408 -6.26 33.57 19.69
N LEU A 409 -6.11 34.33 18.61
CA LEU A 409 -6.65 33.99 17.29
C LEU A 409 -5.98 32.74 16.68
N ARG A 410 -4.68 32.56 16.92
CA ARG A 410 -3.94 31.35 16.51
C ARG A 410 -4.40 30.11 17.28
N MET A 411 -4.56 30.21 18.59
CA MET A 411 -5.09 29.11 19.42
C MET A 411 -6.53 28.76 19.05
N PHE A 412 -7.39 29.76 18.81
CA PHE A 412 -8.76 29.56 18.32
C PHE A 412 -8.78 28.79 16.99
N SER A 413 -7.98 29.22 16.01
CA SER A 413 -7.86 28.50 14.73
C SER A 413 -7.27 27.09 14.89
N PHE A 414 -6.30 26.89 15.80
CA PHE A 414 -5.70 25.59 16.07
C PHE A 414 -6.66 24.62 16.76
N VAL A 415 -7.52 25.08 17.67
CA VAL A 415 -8.58 24.23 18.25
C VAL A 415 -9.56 23.78 17.16
N CYS A 416 -10.00 24.69 16.30
CA CYS A 416 -10.88 24.35 15.17
C CYS A 416 -10.21 23.43 14.14
N PHE A 417 -8.89 23.56 13.93
CA PHE A 417 -8.09 22.63 13.12
C PHE A 417 -8.14 21.22 13.68
N ASN A 418 -7.92 21.04 15.00
CA ASN A 418 -7.96 19.71 15.61
C ASN A 418 -9.35 19.08 15.53
N VAL A 419 -10.43 19.85 15.75
CA VAL A 419 -11.81 19.37 15.54
C VAL A 419 -12.05 18.92 14.10
N THR A 420 -11.52 19.66 13.11
CA THR A 420 -11.63 19.30 11.69
C THR A 420 -10.78 18.10 11.31
N LEU A 421 -9.54 18.02 11.81
CA LEU A 421 -8.64 16.89 11.61
C LEU A 421 -9.28 15.60 12.11
N VAL A 422 -9.87 15.67 13.30
CA VAL A 422 -10.62 14.57 13.94
C VAL A 422 -11.91 14.23 13.17
N GLY A 423 -12.58 15.20 12.54
CA GLY A 423 -13.73 14.94 11.66
C GLY A 423 -13.35 14.32 10.30
N LEU A 424 -12.17 14.62 9.75
CA LEU A 424 -11.73 14.14 8.42
C LEU A 424 -10.98 12.81 8.45
N PHE A 425 -10.16 12.56 9.48
CA PHE A 425 -9.35 11.33 9.58
C PHE A 425 -10.15 10.11 10.06
N PHE A 426 -11.41 10.33 10.41
CA PHE A 426 -12.38 9.32 10.83
C PHE A 426 -13.62 9.37 9.93
N ASP A 427 -13.44 9.52 8.61
CA ASP A 427 -14.50 9.28 7.63
C ASP A 427 -14.07 8.29 6.51
N GLU A 428 -14.70 7.12 6.56
CA GLU A 428 -14.57 5.96 5.67
C GLU A 428 -15.13 6.21 4.25
N GLN A 429 -15.95 7.24 4.04
CA GLN A 429 -16.66 7.50 2.78
C GLN A 429 -16.06 8.65 1.96
N LEU A 430 -15.48 9.71 2.55
CA LEU A 430 -14.57 10.64 1.84
C LEU A 430 -13.47 9.84 1.13
N LEU A 431 -12.91 8.93 1.90
CA LEU A 431 -11.89 7.98 1.52
C LEU A 431 -12.32 7.12 0.32
N LEU A 432 -13.49 6.50 0.39
CA LEU A 432 -14.04 5.68 -0.70
C LEU A 432 -14.40 6.56 -1.92
N ALA A 433 -14.87 7.79 -1.71
CA ALA A 433 -15.15 8.77 -2.78
C ALA A 433 -13.89 9.10 -3.58
N VAL A 434 -12.74 9.31 -2.91
CA VAL A 434 -11.45 9.54 -3.57
C VAL A 434 -11.04 8.40 -4.53
N LYS A 435 -11.54 7.16 -4.37
CA LYS A 435 -11.32 6.09 -5.36
C LYS A 435 -12.24 6.11 -6.57
N LEU A 436 -13.50 6.50 -6.40
CA LEU A 436 -14.50 6.43 -7.47
C LEU A 436 -14.55 7.71 -8.34
N PHE A 437 -13.93 8.79 -7.88
CA PHE A 437 -13.88 10.09 -8.54
C PHE A 437 -12.74 10.21 -9.59
N ASN A 438 -12.47 9.14 -10.36
CA ASN A 438 -11.43 9.14 -11.40
C ASN A 438 -11.98 8.97 -12.84
N PRO A 439 -12.85 9.88 -13.35
CA PRO A 439 -13.07 10.02 -14.78
C PRO A 439 -11.89 10.77 -15.41
N ALA A 440 -11.42 10.33 -16.57
CA ALA A 440 -10.32 10.98 -17.28
C ALA A 440 -10.76 12.35 -17.84
N ILE A 441 -10.29 13.45 -17.24
CA ILE A 441 -10.44 14.80 -17.80
C ILE A 441 -9.24 15.08 -18.72
N GLU A 442 -9.47 14.93 -20.02
CA GLU A 442 -8.47 15.14 -21.07
C GLU A 442 -8.20 16.64 -21.30
N PHE A 443 -7.33 17.23 -20.48
CA PHE A 443 -6.79 18.57 -20.72
C PHE A 443 -5.81 18.56 -21.90
N ARG A 444 -6.32 18.86 -23.10
CA ARG A 444 -5.51 19.07 -24.31
C ARG A 444 -4.55 20.25 -24.11
N PRO A 445 -3.21 20.06 -24.20
CA PRO A 445 -2.28 21.18 -24.35
C PRO A 445 -2.47 21.83 -25.73
N SER A 446 -2.51 23.16 -25.77
CA SER A 446 -2.48 23.90 -27.04
C SER A 446 -1.15 23.68 -27.75
N ASP A 447 -1.17 23.77 -29.08
CA ASP A 447 -0.08 23.36 -29.98
C ASP A 447 1.28 24.01 -29.66
N GLN A 448 2.34 23.19 -29.78
CA GLN A 448 3.72 23.66 -29.96
C GLN A 448 4.26 23.02 -31.24
N GLU A 449 4.53 23.85 -32.25
CA GLU A 449 5.19 23.41 -33.47
C GLU A 449 6.66 23.00 -33.20
N PRO A 450 7.21 22.01 -33.94
CA PRO A 450 8.61 21.66 -33.85
C PRO A 450 9.49 22.75 -34.47
N CYS A 451 10.16 23.53 -33.62
CA CYS A 451 11.12 24.54 -34.08
C CYS A 451 12.28 23.89 -34.85
N LYS A 452 12.60 24.43 -36.02
CA LYS A 452 13.67 23.91 -36.89
C LYS A 452 15.05 24.20 -36.30
N ILE A 453 15.99 23.28 -36.55
CA ILE A 453 17.39 23.43 -36.14
C ILE A 453 18.07 24.45 -37.06
N GLU A 454 18.60 25.53 -36.50
CA GLU A 454 19.54 26.43 -37.16
C GLU A 454 20.74 26.71 -36.24
N LYS A 455 21.95 26.77 -36.81
CA LYS A 455 23.22 26.77 -36.07
C LYS A 455 23.79 28.18 -35.89
N VAL A 456 23.65 28.79 -34.71
CA VAL A 456 24.42 30.00 -34.34
C VAL A 456 24.91 29.94 -32.88
N GLN A 457 26.21 30.19 -32.71
CA GLN A 457 27.00 30.61 -31.53
C GLN A 457 26.56 30.26 -30.08
N GLN A 458 27.55 29.88 -29.26
CA GLN A 458 27.41 29.76 -27.80
C GLN A 458 27.22 31.14 -27.13
N LEU A 459 26.11 31.35 -26.42
CA LEU A 459 26.01 32.22 -25.23
C LEU A 459 24.67 31.99 -24.48
N THR A 460 24.74 31.62 -23.20
CA THR A 460 23.64 31.61 -22.20
C THR A 460 22.23 31.18 -22.68
N ALA A 461 21.93 29.87 -22.59
CA ALA A 461 20.57 29.36 -22.84
C ALA A 461 19.57 29.77 -21.72
N PRO A 462 18.36 30.26 -22.06
CA PRO A 462 17.37 30.72 -21.08
C PRO A 462 16.55 29.57 -20.44
N HIS A 463 15.92 29.89 -19.31
CA HIS A 463 15.28 28.94 -18.38
C HIS A 463 14.21 28.01 -18.99
N CYS A 464 14.42 26.69 -18.86
CA CYS A 464 13.32 25.72 -18.81
C CYS A 464 12.64 25.75 -17.41
N TRP A 465 11.38 25.30 -17.33
CA TRP A 465 10.46 25.51 -16.20
C TRP A 465 10.77 24.65 -14.94
N LYS A 466 11.86 24.94 -14.23
CA LYS A 466 12.04 24.46 -12.84
C LYS A 466 10.89 24.98 -11.97
N LEU A 467 10.06 24.10 -11.41
CA LEU A 467 8.90 24.47 -10.58
C LEU A 467 8.56 23.40 -9.53
N ARG A 468 9.40 23.28 -8.48
CA ARG A 468 9.12 22.55 -7.24
C ARG A 468 9.73 23.29 -6.02
N THR A 469 9.21 23.01 -4.83
CA THR A 469 9.62 23.54 -3.52
C THR A 469 10.06 22.41 -2.56
N VAL A 470 10.52 22.74 -1.34
CA VAL A 470 10.80 21.76 -0.28
C VAL A 470 9.66 20.76 -0.11
N TRP A 471 8.41 21.24 0.01
CA TRP A 471 7.24 20.39 0.24
C TRP A 471 6.95 19.38 -0.87
N THR A 472 7.24 19.72 -2.12
CA THR A 472 7.07 18.79 -3.26
C THR A 472 8.22 17.79 -3.39
N ALA A 473 9.42 18.13 -2.90
CA ALA A 473 10.48 17.13 -2.75
C ALA A 473 10.16 16.20 -1.57
N VAL A 474 9.68 16.73 -0.44
CA VAL A 474 9.16 15.92 0.68
C VAL A 474 8.08 14.96 0.20
N ALA A 475 7.10 15.43 -0.58
CA ALA A 475 6.08 14.58 -1.17
C ALA A 475 6.70 13.45 -2.02
N HIS A 476 7.58 13.77 -2.97
CA HIS A 476 8.23 12.76 -3.82
C HIS A 476 9.04 11.72 -3.04
N ILE A 477 9.83 12.15 -2.04
CA ILE A 477 10.62 11.24 -1.20
C ILE A 477 9.68 10.35 -0.40
N VAL A 478 8.67 10.92 0.27
CA VAL A 478 7.74 10.13 1.10
C VAL A 478 6.90 9.18 0.24
N THR A 479 6.55 9.52 -1.01
CA THR A 479 5.91 8.57 -1.95
C THR A 479 6.84 7.45 -2.41
N GLY A 480 8.13 7.74 -2.63
CA GLY A 480 9.12 6.73 -3.02
C GLY A 480 9.60 5.84 -1.87
N VAL A 481 9.27 6.20 -0.63
CA VAL A 481 9.64 5.47 0.59
C VAL A 481 8.46 4.70 1.16
N ILE A 482 7.32 5.36 1.44
CA ILE A 482 6.11 4.69 1.92
C ILE A 482 5.47 3.94 0.73
N GLY A 483 6.00 2.74 0.49
CA GLY A 483 5.54 1.77 -0.50
C GLY A 483 5.05 0.48 0.16
N SER A 484 5.28 -0.68 -0.47
CA SER A 484 4.95 -1.98 0.10
C SER A 484 5.79 -2.36 1.33
N GLY A 485 7.01 -1.81 1.47
CA GLY A 485 7.92 -2.13 2.57
C GLY A 485 7.35 -1.88 3.97
N VAL A 486 6.49 -0.87 4.16
CA VAL A 486 5.85 -0.59 5.46
C VAL A 486 4.99 -1.76 5.98
N LEU A 487 4.55 -2.66 5.07
CA LEU A 487 3.69 -3.79 5.39
C LEU A 487 4.45 -4.96 6.02
N SER A 488 5.74 -5.15 5.71
CA SER A 488 6.57 -6.20 6.31
C SER A 488 7.18 -5.79 7.65
N LEU A 489 7.30 -4.49 7.95
CA LEU A 489 7.94 -3.99 9.17
C LEU A 489 7.36 -4.55 10.48
N ALA A 490 6.07 -4.87 10.53
CA ALA A 490 5.48 -5.53 11.70
C ALA A 490 6.12 -6.91 11.95
N TRP A 491 6.25 -7.72 10.88
CA TRP A 491 6.96 -9.00 10.93
C TRP A 491 8.45 -8.81 11.25
N SER A 492 9.10 -7.78 10.69
CA SER A 492 10.51 -7.49 10.96
C SER A 492 10.75 -7.13 12.44
N ILE A 493 9.87 -6.33 13.06
CA ILE A 493 9.90 -6.09 14.51
C ILE A 493 9.57 -7.37 15.28
N ALA A 494 8.64 -8.21 14.82
CA ALA A 494 8.34 -9.49 15.49
C ALA A 494 9.56 -10.44 15.52
N GLN A 495 10.42 -10.44 14.50
CA GLN A 495 11.68 -11.20 14.53
C GLN A 495 12.73 -10.58 15.47
N LEU A 496 12.77 -9.25 15.59
CA LEU A 496 13.79 -8.50 16.36
C LEU A 496 13.40 -8.22 17.82
N GLY A 497 12.13 -8.29 18.17
CA GLY A 497 11.58 -7.99 19.48
C GLY A 497 11.44 -6.49 19.81
N TRP A 498 10.81 -6.22 20.95
CA TRP A 498 10.45 -4.86 21.41
C TRP A 498 11.63 -3.89 21.54
N ILE A 499 12.84 -4.37 21.76
CA ILE A 499 14.05 -3.53 21.82
C ILE A 499 14.76 -3.50 20.46
N GLY A 500 14.95 -4.67 19.83
CA GLY A 500 15.71 -4.77 18.58
C GLY A 500 15.05 -4.03 17.42
N GLY A 501 13.74 -4.23 17.21
CA GLY A 501 13.02 -3.66 16.07
C GLY A 501 13.11 -2.13 15.99
N PRO A 502 12.68 -1.39 17.03
CA PRO A 502 12.73 0.07 17.03
C PRO A 502 14.14 0.65 16.89
N LEU A 503 15.14 0.07 17.58
CA LEU A 503 16.53 0.53 17.50
C LEU A 503 17.11 0.33 16.09
N ILE A 504 16.81 -0.80 15.45
CA ILE A 504 17.24 -1.07 14.07
C ILE A 504 16.57 -0.12 13.08
N ILE A 505 15.26 0.16 13.20
CA ILE A 505 14.57 1.14 12.33
C ILE A 505 15.21 2.54 12.47
N ILE A 506 15.52 2.98 13.69
CA ILE A 506 16.20 4.27 13.94
C ILE A 506 17.62 4.26 13.35
N PHE A 507 18.36 3.16 13.47
CA PHE A 507 19.70 3.00 12.89
C PHE A 507 19.68 3.11 11.35
N PHE A 508 18.76 2.42 10.68
CA PHE A 508 18.60 2.52 9.22
C PHE A 508 18.13 3.91 8.76
N ALA A 509 17.26 4.58 9.54
CA ALA A 509 16.90 5.98 9.30
C ALA A 509 18.13 6.91 9.36
N CYS A 510 19.01 6.74 10.36
CA CYS A 510 20.24 7.52 10.50
C CYS A 510 21.23 7.27 9.36
N ILE A 511 21.44 6.01 8.93
CA ILE A 511 22.27 5.69 7.75
C ILE A 511 21.73 6.39 6.51
N THR A 512 20.41 6.31 6.30
CA THR A 512 19.75 6.86 5.11
C THR A 512 19.83 8.38 5.07
N LEU A 513 19.67 9.05 6.22
CA LEU A 513 19.82 10.51 6.32
C LEU A 513 21.26 10.96 6.06
N LEU A 514 22.26 10.26 6.62
CA LEU A 514 23.68 10.54 6.36
C LEU A 514 24.02 10.34 4.88
N SER A 515 23.62 9.21 4.28
CA SER A 515 23.80 8.97 2.84
C SER A 515 23.15 10.06 1.99
N SER A 516 21.91 10.45 2.33
CA SER A 516 21.19 11.53 1.64
C SER A 516 21.94 12.86 1.69
N PHE A 517 22.54 13.18 2.84
CA PHE A 517 23.34 14.39 2.99
C PHE A 517 24.63 14.33 2.17
N LEU A 518 25.35 13.20 2.17
CA LEU A 518 26.56 13.00 1.34
C LEU A 518 26.23 13.17 -0.15
N LEU A 519 25.25 12.41 -0.63
CA LEU A 519 24.82 12.37 -2.03
C LEU A 519 24.29 13.73 -2.52
N SER A 520 23.54 14.47 -1.69
CA SER A 520 23.01 15.80 -2.07
C SER A 520 24.10 16.81 -2.47
N ASN A 521 25.33 16.70 -1.93
CA ASN A 521 26.45 17.56 -2.31
C ASN A 521 27.01 17.21 -3.70
N THR A 522 26.88 15.95 -4.12
CA THR A 522 27.50 15.41 -5.36
C THR A 522 26.72 15.71 -6.64
N TYR A 523 25.55 16.35 -6.54
CA TYR A 523 24.75 16.83 -7.67
C TYR A 523 25.48 17.90 -8.52
N ARG A 524 26.46 18.64 -7.95
CA ARG A 524 27.32 19.58 -8.69
C ARG A 524 28.79 19.21 -8.56
N GLY A 525 29.59 19.63 -9.54
CA GLY A 525 31.04 19.52 -9.53
C GLY A 525 31.73 20.61 -10.35
N PRO A 526 32.98 20.99 -10.01
CA PRO A 526 33.79 20.49 -8.90
C PRO A 526 33.44 21.13 -7.53
N ASP A 527 32.51 22.08 -7.48
CA ASP A 527 32.01 22.69 -6.24
C ASP A 527 30.52 22.36 -5.99
N PRO A 528 30.09 22.00 -4.76
CA PRO A 528 28.70 21.64 -4.45
C PRO A 528 27.64 22.75 -4.61
N GLU A 529 28.05 24.03 -4.64
CA GLU A 529 27.14 25.18 -4.78
C GLU A 529 27.27 25.83 -6.16
N LEU A 530 28.49 26.12 -6.59
CA LEU A 530 28.83 26.91 -7.78
C LEU A 530 29.33 26.07 -8.96
N GLY A 531 29.48 24.75 -8.80
CA GLY A 531 29.93 23.84 -9.86
C GLY A 531 29.13 23.98 -11.15
N PRO A 532 29.77 24.18 -12.32
CA PRO A 532 29.08 24.35 -13.59
C PRO A 532 28.49 23.03 -14.12
N HIS A 533 29.09 21.89 -13.75
CA HIS A 533 28.56 20.57 -14.10
C HIS A 533 27.47 20.17 -13.11
N ARG A 534 26.36 19.63 -13.64
CA ARG A 534 25.24 19.09 -12.87
C ARG A 534 24.98 17.66 -13.30
N SER A 535 24.66 16.80 -12.32
CA SER A 535 24.30 15.40 -12.54
C SER A 535 22.79 15.28 -12.66
N SER A 536 22.28 14.86 -13.82
CA SER A 536 20.85 14.62 -14.05
C SER A 536 20.33 13.35 -13.37
N SER A 537 21.20 12.35 -13.18
CA SER A 537 20.91 11.08 -12.53
C SER A 537 22.01 10.65 -11.58
N TYR A 538 21.71 9.63 -10.75
CA TYR A 538 22.68 8.96 -9.89
C TYR A 538 23.89 8.44 -10.68
N LEU A 539 23.66 7.84 -11.86
CA LEU A 539 24.74 7.27 -12.68
C LEU A 539 25.61 8.35 -13.35
N ASP A 540 25.03 9.51 -13.66
CA ASP A 540 25.79 10.69 -14.11
C ASP A 540 26.71 11.20 -12.99
N ALA A 541 26.23 11.23 -11.74
CA ALA A 541 27.04 11.64 -10.59
C ALA A 541 28.22 10.68 -10.35
N VAL A 542 28.00 9.36 -10.44
CA VAL A 542 29.09 8.37 -10.35
C VAL A 542 30.08 8.54 -11.52
N ASN A 543 29.59 8.83 -12.73
CA ASN A 543 30.47 9.09 -13.88
C ASN A 543 31.32 10.35 -13.67
N LEU A 544 30.71 11.45 -13.23
CA LEU A 544 31.36 12.73 -12.98
C LEU A 544 32.46 12.65 -11.91
N HIS A 545 32.22 11.94 -10.80
CA HIS A 545 33.12 11.92 -9.64
C HIS A 545 34.03 10.69 -9.55
N LYS A 546 33.71 9.59 -10.24
CA LYS A 546 34.44 8.30 -10.19
C LYS A 546 34.76 7.70 -11.56
N GLY A 547 34.31 8.31 -12.66
CA GLY A 547 34.59 7.87 -14.03
C GLY A 547 33.74 6.69 -14.53
N GLU A 548 33.78 6.48 -15.86
CA GLU A 548 32.82 5.64 -16.57
C GLU A 548 32.81 4.17 -16.09
N GLY A 549 33.98 3.59 -15.80
CA GLY A 549 34.07 2.21 -15.31
C GLY A 549 33.30 1.99 -13.99
N ASN A 550 33.38 2.96 -13.07
CA ASN A 550 32.62 2.93 -11.81
C ASN A 550 31.13 3.19 -12.04
N SER A 551 30.76 4.06 -12.99
CA SER A 551 29.36 4.28 -13.36
C SER A 551 28.72 3.02 -13.98
N ARG A 552 29.42 2.34 -14.90
CA ARG A 552 28.99 1.05 -15.47
C ARG A 552 28.82 -0.03 -14.39
N PHE A 553 29.76 -0.13 -13.44
CA PHE A 553 29.65 -1.07 -12.31
C PHE A 553 28.48 -0.73 -11.37
N CYS A 554 28.28 0.55 -11.03
CA CYS A 554 27.11 1.03 -10.30
C CYS A 554 25.80 0.70 -11.02
N GLY A 555 25.77 0.88 -12.34
CA GLY A 555 24.64 0.57 -13.22
C GLY A 555 24.16 -0.86 -13.11
N VAL A 556 25.03 -1.84 -12.83
CA VAL A 556 24.59 -3.24 -12.60
C VAL A 556 23.67 -3.30 -11.38
N PHE A 557 24.08 -2.73 -10.24
CA PHE A 557 23.28 -2.73 -9.00
C PHE A 557 22.00 -1.88 -9.14
N VAL A 558 22.06 -0.75 -9.85
CA VAL A 558 20.86 0.07 -10.12
C VAL A 558 19.84 -0.71 -10.95
N ASN A 559 20.26 -1.35 -12.06
CA ASN A 559 19.33 -2.11 -12.89
C ASN A 559 18.79 -3.38 -12.18
N VAL A 560 19.61 -4.05 -11.34
CA VAL A 560 19.14 -5.16 -10.47
C VAL A 560 18.11 -4.67 -9.44
N SER A 561 18.32 -3.50 -8.84
CA SER A 561 17.37 -2.86 -7.92
C SER A 561 16.02 -2.60 -8.59
N LEU A 562 16.04 -1.94 -9.77
CA LEU A 562 14.83 -1.64 -10.54
C LEU A 562 14.06 -2.89 -10.98
N TYR A 563 14.78 -3.93 -11.43
CA TYR A 563 14.18 -5.23 -11.80
C TYR A 563 13.56 -5.93 -10.58
N GLY A 564 14.23 -5.84 -9.42
CA GLY A 564 13.76 -6.37 -8.15
C GLY A 564 12.46 -5.72 -7.64
N PHE A 565 12.33 -4.38 -7.76
CA PHE A 565 11.08 -3.69 -7.45
C PHE A 565 9.91 -4.22 -8.30
N GLY A 566 10.15 -4.51 -9.58
CA GLY A 566 9.16 -5.13 -10.48
C GLY A 566 8.61 -6.45 -9.92
N ILE A 567 9.48 -7.39 -9.54
CA ILE A 567 9.08 -8.67 -8.93
C ILE A 567 8.32 -8.44 -7.62
N ALA A 568 8.86 -7.62 -6.71
CA ALA A 568 8.26 -7.37 -5.41
C ALA A 568 6.85 -6.77 -5.54
N TYR A 569 6.63 -5.86 -6.49
CA TYR A 569 5.32 -5.25 -6.75
C TYR A 569 4.31 -6.24 -7.33
N VAL A 570 4.71 -7.17 -8.21
CA VAL A 570 3.82 -8.25 -8.70
C VAL A 570 3.36 -9.11 -7.52
N ILE A 571 4.27 -9.50 -6.62
CA ILE A 571 3.95 -10.31 -5.45
C ILE A 571 3.02 -9.56 -4.49
N THR A 572 3.34 -8.30 -4.12
CA THR A 572 2.49 -7.54 -3.20
C THR A 572 1.10 -7.29 -3.79
N ALA A 573 1.00 -6.95 -5.07
CA ALA A 573 -0.29 -6.73 -5.73
C ALA A 573 -1.15 -8.01 -5.76
N ALA A 574 -0.55 -9.17 -6.04
CA ALA A 574 -1.25 -10.46 -6.00
C ALA A 574 -1.71 -10.81 -4.57
N ILE A 575 -0.89 -10.59 -3.54
CA ILE A 575 -1.27 -10.78 -2.13
C ILE A 575 -2.46 -9.88 -1.77
N SER A 576 -2.43 -8.60 -2.15
CA SER A 576 -3.53 -7.67 -1.86
C SER A 576 -4.80 -7.99 -2.65
N MET A 577 -4.72 -8.40 -3.90
CA MET A 577 -5.90 -8.89 -4.65
C MET A 577 -6.47 -10.17 -4.04
N ARG A 578 -5.63 -11.09 -3.56
CA ARG A 578 -6.07 -12.33 -2.90
C ARG A 578 -6.80 -12.05 -1.58
N ALA A 579 -6.31 -11.09 -0.79
CA ALA A 579 -6.97 -10.64 0.43
C ALA A 579 -8.40 -10.12 0.15
N ILE A 580 -8.54 -9.25 -0.86
CA ILE A 580 -9.84 -8.72 -1.31
C ILE A 580 -10.78 -9.87 -1.73
N GLN A 581 -10.29 -10.84 -2.49
CA GLN A 581 -11.11 -11.96 -2.94
C GLN A 581 -11.57 -12.86 -1.79
N ILE A 582 -10.68 -13.22 -0.85
CA ILE A 582 -11.01 -14.04 0.33
C ILE A 582 -12.09 -13.36 1.19
N SER A 583 -11.98 -12.06 1.41
CA SER A 583 -12.98 -11.25 2.13
C SER A 583 -14.36 -11.28 1.42
N ASN A 584 -14.42 -10.90 0.15
CA ASN A 584 -15.69 -10.85 -0.61
C ASN A 584 -16.36 -12.23 -0.70
N CYS A 585 -15.58 -13.31 -0.79
CA CYS A 585 -16.06 -14.69 -0.68
C CYS A 585 -16.79 -14.96 0.64
N SER A 586 -16.20 -14.50 1.75
CA SER A 586 -16.66 -14.77 3.13
C SER A 586 -17.97 -14.06 3.47
N LEU A 587 -18.39 -13.10 2.63
CA LEU A 587 -19.68 -12.41 2.71
C LEU A 587 -20.77 -13.07 1.84
N GLY A 588 -20.43 -14.11 1.06
CA GLY A 588 -21.27 -14.61 -0.03
C GLY A 588 -22.07 -15.89 0.21
N LYS A 589 -21.79 -16.66 1.27
CA LYS A 589 -22.45 -17.95 1.56
C LYS A 589 -22.50 -18.25 3.07
N GLU A 590 -23.59 -18.89 3.50
CA GLU A 590 -23.67 -19.62 4.79
C GLU A 590 -23.24 -21.10 4.65
N ASP A 591 -23.08 -21.62 3.42
CA ASP A 591 -22.62 -22.98 3.12
C ASP A 591 -21.10 -23.06 2.86
N GLU A 592 -20.47 -24.18 3.26
CA GLU A 592 -19.02 -24.44 3.36
C GLU A 592 -18.20 -24.52 2.04
N GLY A 593 -18.48 -23.64 1.07
CA GLY A 593 -17.77 -23.59 -0.22
C GLY A 593 -16.37 -22.95 -0.13
N LYS A 594 -15.31 -23.77 -0.24
CA LYS A 594 -13.88 -23.35 -0.20
C LYS A 594 -13.57 -22.14 -1.09
N CYS A 595 -13.08 -21.04 -0.50
CA CYS A 595 -12.59 -19.89 -1.25
C CYS A 595 -11.12 -20.04 -1.72
N GLY A 596 -10.89 -20.94 -2.66
CA GLY A 596 -9.55 -21.24 -3.19
C GLY A 596 -9.17 -20.44 -4.45
N PHE A 597 -8.73 -19.18 -4.30
CA PHE A 597 -8.12 -18.44 -5.41
C PHE A 597 -6.59 -18.61 -5.48
N ASP A 598 -6.10 -18.94 -6.69
CA ASP A 598 -4.68 -19.09 -6.99
C ASP A 598 -3.97 -17.73 -7.07
N GLY A 599 -2.87 -17.59 -6.31
CA GLY A 599 -2.01 -16.42 -6.35
C GLY A 599 -1.29 -16.24 -7.68
N ALA A 600 -0.96 -17.32 -8.39
CA ALA A 600 -0.30 -17.25 -9.70
C ALA A 600 -1.22 -16.65 -10.77
N TYR A 601 -2.51 -17.00 -10.77
CA TYR A 601 -3.52 -16.36 -11.62
C TYR A 601 -3.63 -14.85 -11.37
N LEU A 602 -3.56 -14.40 -10.12
CA LEU A 602 -3.55 -12.98 -9.76
C LEU A 602 -2.25 -12.26 -10.18
N MET A 603 -1.09 -12.93 -10.11
CA MET A 603 0.17 -12.41 -10.66
C MET A 603 0.11 -12.26 -12.18
N LEU A 604 -0.54 -13.19 -12.89
CA LEU A 604 -0.77 -13.11 -14.33
C LEU A 604 -1.72 -11.96 -14.70
N ILE A 605 -2.80 -11.72 -13.94
CA ILE A 605 -3.69 -10.57 -14.15
C ILE A 605 -2.92 -9.25 -13.99
N PHE A 606 -2.13 -9.09 -12.92
CA PHE A 606 -1.32 -7.89 -12.73
C PHE A 606 -0.27 -7.76 -13.85
N GLY A 607 0.39 -8.85 -14.24
CA GLY A 607 1.31 -8.89 -15.37
C GLY A 607 0.66 -8.43 -16.68
N ALA A 608 -0.53 -8.92 -17.02
CA ALA A 608 -1.26 -8.51 -18.22
C ALA A 608 -1.60 -7.01 -18.22
N ILE A 609 -2.04 -6.47 -17.07
CA ILE A 609 -2.25 -5.01 -16.90
C ILE A 609 -0.93 -4.25 -17.13
N GLN A 610 0.19 -4.73 -16.60
CA GLN A 610 1.49 -4.09 -16.79
C GLN A 610 2.02 -4.20 -18.23
N VAL A 611 1.74 -5.29 -18.97
CA VAL A 611 2.08 -5.40 -20.39
C VAL A 611 1.38 -4.28 -21.17
N VAL A 612 0.07 -4.09 -20.98
CA VAL A 612 -0.71 -3.04 -21.65
C VAL A 612 -0.20 -1.64 -21.26
N LEU A 613 -0.08 -1.36 -19.95
CA LEU A 613 0.38 -0.05 -19.47
C LEU A 613 1.82 0.27 -19.90
N SER A 614 2.70 -0.72 -20.04
CA SER A 614 4.09 -0.51 -20.48
C SER A 614 4.20 0.02 -21.91
N GLN A 615 3.16 -0.14 -22.74
CA GLN A 615 3.13 0.44 -24.08
C GLN A 615 2.69 1.90 -24.10
N THR A 616 2.20 2.45 -22.98
CA THR A 616 1.75 3.85 -22.93
C THR A 616 2.94 4.82 -22.96
N PRO A 617 3.00 5.76 -23.93
CA PRO A 617 4.06 6.76 -23.96
C PRO A 617 3.87 7.77 -22.82
N ASN A 618 4.98 8.25 -22.26
CA ASN A 618 5.00 9.38 -21.31
C ASN A 618 4.20 9.19 -20.01
N PHE A 619 3.93 7.95 -19.57
CA PHE A 619 3.23 7.66 -18.30
C PHE A 619 3.85 8.35 -17.07
N HIS A 620 5.17 8.59 -17.08
CA HIS A 620 5.90 9.32 -16.03
C HIS A 620 5.60 10.83 -15.98
N ASN A 621 5.08 11.44 -17.06
CA ASN A 621 4.72 12.87 -17.10
C ASN A 621 3.33 13.14 -16.50
N ILE A 622 2.61 12.09 -16.09
CA ILE A 622 1.28 12.17 -15.47
C ILE A 622 1.43 12.71 -14.03
N GLN A 623 1.40 14.03 -13.86
CA GLN A 623 1.66 14.68 -12.58
C GLN A 623 0.69 14.29 -11.45
N TRP A 624 -0.51 13.80 -11.76
CA TRP A 624 -1.45 13.31 -10.76
C TRP A 624 -1.06 11.95 -10.18
N LEU A 625 -0.25 11.16 -10.87
CA LEU A 625 0.12 9.79 -10.46
C LEU A 625 0.86 9.80 -9.11
N SER A 626 1.80 10.73 -8.92
CA SER A 626 2.50 10.91 -7.64
C SER A 626 1.58 11.37 -6.51
N ILE A 627 0.49 12.08 -6.82
CA ILE A 627 -0.49 12.54 -5.83
C ILE A 627 -1.38 11.38 -5.39
N VAL A 628 -1.85 10.55 -6.34
CA VAL A 628 -2.62 9.33 -6.04
C VAL A 628 -1.75 8.32 -5.26
N ALA A 629 -0.48 8.16 -5.64
CA ALA A 629 0.50 7.37 -4.87
C ALA A 629 0.62 7.85 -3.41
N ALA A 630 0.76 9.17 -3.18
CA ALA A 630 0.84 9.73 -1.83
C ALA A 630 -0.40 9.45 -0.99
N ILE A 631 -1.58 9.70 -1.55
CA ILE A 631 -2.85 9.54 -0.84
C ILE A 631 -3.09 8.06 -0.51
N THR A 632 -2.88 7.18 -1.49
CA THR A 632 -3.06 5.72 -1.28
C THR A 632 -2.05 5.16 -0.28
N SER A 633 -0.79 5.63 -0.27
CA SER A 633 0.25 5.06 0.57
C SER A 633 0.25 5.50 2.03
N PHE A 634 -0.01 6.78 2.31
CA PHE A 634 -0.31 7.21 3.67
C PHE A 634 -1.54 6.47 4.21
N PHE A 635 -2.56 6.29 3.37
CA PHE A 635 -3.81 5.71 3.80
C PHE A 635 -3.70 4.24 4.27
N TYR A 636 -3.10 3.34 3.48
CA TYR A 636 -3.03 1.94 3.91
C TYR A 636 -2.12 1.75 5.14
N ALA A 637 -1.14 2.63 5.34
CA ALA A 637 -0.35 2.70 6.57
C ALA A 637 -1.22 3.15 7.76
N PHE A 638 -2.04 4.20 7.60
CA PHE A 638 -3.01 4.62 8.63
C PHE A 638 -4.01 3.52 9.01
N VAL A 639 -4.54 2.76 8.04
CA VAL A 639 -5.40 1.60 8.34
C VAL A 639 -4.66 0.50 9.09
N GLY A 640 -3.43 0.16 8.68
CA GLY A 640 -2.61 -0.82 9.39
C GLY A 640 -2.40 -0.44 10.87
N MET A 641 -2.07 0.82 11.14
CA MET A 641 -1.93 1.35 12.51
C MET A 641 -3.27 1.34 13.28
N TRP A 642 -4.37 1.75 12.64
CA TRP A 642 -5.68 1.84 13.27
C TRP A 642 -6.25 0.46 13.64
N LEU A 643 -6.22 -0.49 12.71
CA LEU A 643 -6.66 -1.87 12.97
C LEU A 643 -5.79 -2.54 14.03
N SER A 644 -4.49 -2.28 14.05
CA SER A 644 -3.59 -2.74 15.10
C SER A 644 -3.96 -2.15 16.47
N ALA A 645 -4.19 -0.83 16.56
CA ALA A 645 -4.64 -0.20 17.80
C ALA A 645 -6.01 -0.71 18.28
N GLY A 646 -6.92 -1.00 17.33
CA GLY A 646 -8.18 -1.68 17.60
C GLY A 646 -7.96 -3.09 18.18
N LYS A 647 -7.07 -3.88 17.59
CA LYS A 647 -6.76 -5.25 18.04
C LYS A 647 -6.10 -5.28 19.42
N ILE A 648 -5.16 -4.39 19.70
CA ILE A 648 -4.58 -4.21 21.05
C ILE A 648 -5.68 -3.86 22.08
N THR A 649 -6.67 -3.06 21.68
CA THR A 649 -7.80 -2.68 22.53
C THR A 649 -8.80 -3.83 22.74
N GLU A 650 -8.89 -4.77 21.81
CA GLU A 650 -9.67 -6.02 21.92
C GLU A 650 -8.94 -7.06 22.80
N ASN A 651 -7.64 -7.29 22.56
CA ASN A 651 -6.80 -8.17 23.37
C ASN A 651 -6.67 -7.67 24.83
N GLY A 652 -6.93 -6.39 25.08
CA GLY A 652 -6.83 -5.73 26.40
C GLY A 652 -5.39 -5.49 26.88
N HIS A 653 -4.40 -5.96 26.13
CA HIS A 653 -2.97 -5.81 26.39
C HIS A 653 -2.19 -5.83 25.07
N ALA A 654 -0.91 -5.42 25.11
CA ALA A 654 -0.01 -5.47 23.97
C ALA A 654 0.74 -6.81 23.94
N GLU A 655 0.76 -7.45 22.79
CA GLU A 655 1.42 -8.74 22.54
C GLU A 655 2.94 -8.61 22.34
N GLY A 656 3.60 -9.77 22.32
CA GLY A 656 5.00 -9.91 21.88
C GLY A 656 6.06 -9.75 22.99
N THR A 657 7.25 -10.29 22.72
CA THR A 657 8.38 -10.38 23.65
C THR A 657 9.49 -9.36 23.37
N ILE A 658 10.39 -9.17 24.34
CA ILE A 658 11.58 -8.31 24.23
C ILE A 658 12.57 -8.84 23.17
N SER A 659 12.70 -10.16 23.02
CA SER A 659 13.64 -10.85 22.13
C SER A 659 13.05 -11.26 20.77
N GLY A 660 11.77 -10.99 20.54
CA GLY A 660 11.05 -11.42 19.33
C GLY A 660 10.61 -12.87 19.38
N ILE A 661 10.07 -13.35 18.26
CA ILE A 661 9.59 -14.72 18.08
C ILE A 661 10.67 -15.74 18.49
N PRO A 662 10.35 -16.70 19.38
CA PRO A 662 11.26 -17.80 19.72
C PRO A 662 11.32 -18.83 18.59
N THR A 663 12.44 -19.54 18.49
CA THR A 663 12.70 -20.51 17.40
C THR A 663 13.26 -21.82 17.95
N SER A 664 13.17 -22.89 17.15
CA SER A 664 13.70 -24.22 17.45
C SER A 664 15.22 -24.27 17.60
N SER A 665 15.95 -23.45 16.85
CA SER A 665 17.41 -23.34 16.94
C SER A 665 17.89 -21.89 16.87
N GLY A 666 19.07 -21.63 17.43
CA GLY A 666 19.71 -20.31 17.29
C GLY A 666 20.07 -19.95 15.85
N PHE A 667 20.21 -20.93 14.96
CA PHE A 667 20.49 -20.70 13.54
C PHE A 667 19.26 -20.15 12.81
N ASP A 668 18.07 -20.70 13.10
CA ASP A 668 16.78 -20.19 12.62
C ASP A 668 16.56 -18.73 13.06
N LYS A 669 16.94 -18.39 14.30
CA LYS A 669 16.86 -17.01 14.82
C LYS A 669 17.78 -16.07 14.05
N VAL A 670 19.04 -16.46 13.79
CA VAL A 670 20.00 -15.67 13.01
C VAL A 670 19.51 -15.46 11.57
N TRP A 671 18.92 -16.48 10.96
CA TRP A 671 18.28 -16.39 9.65
C TRP A 671 17.15 -15.35 9.62
N LEU A 672 16.18 -15.47 10.52
CA LEU A 672 15.02 -14.58 10.58
C LEU A 672 15.40 -13.13 10.95
N VAL A 673 16.41 -12.95 11.80
CA VAL A 673 16.99 -11.63 12.13
C VAL A 673 17.70 -11.01 10.92
N ALA A 674 18.48 -11.79 10.15
CA ALA A 674 19.12 -11.31 8.93
C ALA A 674 18.09 -10.93 7.85
N GLN A 675 17.01 -11.70 7.71
CA GLN A 675 15.90 -11.38 6.81
C GLN A 675 15.18 -10.09 7.24
N ALA A 676 14.87 -9.93 8.53
CA ALA A 676 14.24 -8.73 9.07
C ALA A 676 15.12 -7.47 8.93
N LEU A 677 16.44 -7.60 9.06
CA LEU A 677 17.40 -6.52 8.73
C LEU A 677 17.32 -6.14 7.24
N GLY A 678 17.14 -7.13 6.36
CA GLY A 678 16.91 -6.92 4.93
C GLY A 678 15.59 -6.20 4.61
N ASP A 679 14.47 -6.61 5.22
CA ASP A 679 13.16 -5.93 5.07
C ASP A 679 13.21 -4.44 5.48
N ILE A 680 13.87 -4.16 6.61
CA ILE A 680 14.04 -2.78 7.10
C ILE A 680 14.97 -1.99 6.19
N ALA A 681 16.07 -2.59 5.71
CA ALA A 681 16.98 -1.98 4.73
C ALA A 681 16.27 -1.66 3.39
N PHE A 682 15.43 -2.59 2.89
CA PHE A 682 14.61 -2.40 1.69
C PHE A 682 13.65 -1.21 1.83
N SER A 683 13.19 -0.94 3.06
CA SER A 683 12.21 0.10 3.35
C SER A 683 12.79 1.53 3.31
N TYR A 684 14.10 1.72 3.13
CA TYR A 684 14.73 3.04 2.99
C TYR A 684 15.54 3.24 1.66
N PRO A 685 14.97 3.00 0.46
CA PRO A 685 15.77 2.88 -0.78
C PRO A 685 15.93 4.20 -1.57
N PHE A 686 15.45 5.34 -1.09
CA PHE A 686 15.32 6.56 -1.90
C PHE A 686 16.64 7.26 -2.27
N SER A 687 17.77 6.79 -1.73
CA SER A 687 19.12 7.17 -2.16
C SER A 687 19.29 7.07 -3.68
N VAL A 688 18.71 6.04 -4.30
CA VAL A 688 18.83 5.75 -5.75
C VAL A 688 18.12 6.79 -6.64
N ILE A 689 17.14 7.52 -6.12
CA ILE A 689 16.33 8.51 -6.86
C ILE A 689 16.55 9.96 -6.37
N LEU A 690 17.55 10.17 -5.50
CA LEU A 690 17.75 11.44 -4.80
C LEU A 690 18.24 12.56 -5.71
N ILE A 691 19.12 12.23 -6.66
CA ILE A 691 19.73 13.21 -7.59
C ILE A 691 18.66 13.69 -8.58
N GLU A 692 17.83 12.77 -9.05
CA GLU A 692 16.70 12.99 -9.94
C GLU A 692 15.65 13.90 -9.29
N ILE A 693 15.32 13.67 -8.01
CA ILE A 693 14.46 14.58 -7.23
C ILE A 693 15.13 15.95 -7.07
N GLN A 694 16.44 15.98 -6.78
CA GLN A 694 17.19 17.21 -6.55
C GLN A 694 17.32 18.09 -7.81
N ASP A 695 17.45 17.52 -9.02
CA ASP A 695 17.49 18.31 -10.25
C ASP A 695 16.18 19.08 -10.50
N THR A 696 15.03 18.55 -10.08
CA THR A 696 13.75 19.29 -10.20
C THR A 696 13.65 20.55 -9.32
N LEU A 697 14.55 20.71 -8.35
CA LEU A 697 14.51 21.81 -7.37
C LEU A 697 14.92 23.15 -7.98
N ARG A 698 14.24 24.21 -7.54
CA ARG A 698 14.65 25.60 -7.78
C ARG A 698 15.87 25.98 -6.94
N SER A 699 16.67 26.89 -7.51
CA SER A 699 17.70 27.66 -6.81
C SER A 699 17.61 29.12 -7.30
N PRO A 700 17.80 30.13 -6.43
CA PRO A 700 18.14 30.03 -5.00
C PRO A 700 16.97 29.59 -4.10
N PRO A 701 17.24 29.10 -2.87
CA PRO A 701 18.57 28.76 -2.34
C PRO A 701 19.14 27.49 -3.02
N PRO A 702 20.45 27.22 -2.93
CA PRO A 702 21.11 26.06 -3.55
C PRO A 702 20.31 24.76 -3.43
N GLU A 703 20.20 24.00 -4.53
CA GLU A 703 19.35 22.80 -4.59
C GLU A 703 19.70 21.80 -3.49
N HIS A 704 20.99 21.66 -3.15
CA HIS A 704 21.46 20.76 -2.11
C HIS A 704 20.96 21.15 -0.70
N LEU A 705 20.87 22.44 -0.37
CA LEU A 705 20.34 22.90 0.93
C LEU A 705 18.84 22.64 1.04
N THR A 706 18.13 22.85 -0.07
CA THR A 706 16.71 22.53 -0.23
C THR A 706 16.49 21.02 -0.09
N MET A 707 17.36 20.19 -0.69
CA MET A 707 17.29 18.74 -0.66
C MET A 707 17.62 18.15 0.72
N LYS A 708 18.65 18.66 1.42
CA LYS A 708 18.96 18.26 2.81
C LYS A 708 17.75 18.49 3.72
N ARG A 709 17.11 19.67 3.65
CA ARG A 709 15.89 19.98 4.41
C ARG A 709 14.73 19.04 4.06
N ALA A 710 14.51 18.76 2.77
CA ALA A 710 13.48 17.83 2.35
C ALA A 710 13.74 16.40 2.84
N SER A 711 14.99 15.92 2.76
CA SER A 711 15.39 14.59 3.23
C SER A 711 15.20 14.43 4.74
N THR A 712 15.59 15.43 5.55
CA THR A 712 15.36 15.40 7.02
C THR A 712 13.87 15.28 7.35
N ILE A 713 13.02 16.13 6.76
CA ILE A 713 11.57 16.10 7.01
C ILE A 713 10.98 14.75 6.58
N SER A 714 11.40 14.24 5.42
CA SER A 714 10.90 12.98 4.86
C SER A 714 11.29 11.76 5.70
N VAL A 715 12.57 11.66 6.11
CA VAL A 715 13.04 10.55 6.95
C VAL A 715 12.37 10.57 8.32
N ILE A 716 12.10 11.75 8.91
CA ILE A 716 11.33 11.85 10.16
C ILE A 716 9.89 11.33 9.96
N ILE A 717 9.21 11.76 8.89
CA ILE A 717 7.85 11.32 8.57
C ILE A 717 7.81 9.80 8.33
N THR A 718 8.66 9.26 7.47
CA THR A 718 8.64 7.83 7.12
C THR A 718 8.98 6.98 8.34
N THR A 719 9.98 7.37 9.13
CA THR A 719 10.38 6.66 10.36
C THR A 719 9.28 6.67 11.41
N PHE A 720 8.48 7.74 11.52
CA PHE A 720 7.28 7.74 12.37
C PHE A 720 6.26 6.70 11.91
N PHE A 721 5.87 6.69 10.64
CA PHE A 721 4.94 5.69 10.10
C PHE A 721 5.49 4.27 10.24
N TYR A 722 6.79 4.08 10.07
CA TYR A 722 7.47 2.78 10.14
C TYR A 722 7.49 2.22 11.56
N LEU A 723 7.87 3.05 12.54
CA LEU A 723 7.80 2.68 13.96
C LEU A 723 6.36 2.41 14.39
N CYS A 724 5.39 3.24 13.99
CA CYS A 724 4.00 3.03 14.39
C CYS A 724 3.36 1.80 13.71
N CYS A 725 3.55 1.58 12.40
CA CYS A 725 3.05 0.36 11.73
C CYS A 725 3.72 -0.90 12.29
N GLY A 726 5.04 -0.87 12.49
CA GLY A 726 5.79 -2.00 13.01
C GLY A 726 5.42 -2.35 14.45
N CYS A 727 5.48 -1.36 15.35
CA CYS A 727 5.23 -1.58 16.78
C CYS A 727 3.77 -1.90 17.08
N LEU A 728 2.81 -1.20 16.47
CA LEU A 728 1.39 -1.51 16.68
C LEU A 728 1.06 -2.88 16.07
N GLY A 729 1.60 -3.21 14.90
CA GLY A 729 1.42 -4.53 14.29
C GLY A 729 1.97 -5.67 15.16
N TYR A 730 3.15 -5.49 15.76
CA TYR A 730 3.69 -6.47 16.71
C TYR A 730 2.88 -6.56 18.00
N ALA A 731 2.43 -5.44 18.57
CA ALA A 731 1.53 -5.43 19.74
C ALA A 731 0.14 -6.03 19.47
N ALA A 732 -0.31 -6.08 18.21
CA ALA A 732 -1.60 -6.64 17.83
C ALA A 732 -1.60 -8.18 17.66
N PHE A 733 -0.46 -8.75 17.27
CA PHE A 733 -0.35 -10.15 16.85
C PHE A 733 0.77 -10.96 17.53
N GLY A 734 1.78 -10.32 18.13
CA GLY A 734 2.87 -10.97 18.84
C GLY A 734 3.64 -12.00 18.00
N ASN A 735 3.47 -13.28 18.32
CA ASN A 735 4.12 -14.36 17.57
C ASN A 735 3.40 -14.71 16.26
N GLU A 736 2.15 -14.29 16.08
CA GLU A 736 1.34 -14.55 14.88
C GLU A 736 1.43 -13.39 13.85
N THR A 737 2.37 -12.46 14.04
CA THR A 737 2.48 -11.26 13.17
C THR A 737 2.70 -11.64 11.70
N PRO A 738 1.79 -11.23 10.79
CA PRO A 738 1.83 -11.64 9.39
C PRO A 738 2.94 -10.91 8.61
N GLY A 739 3.47 -11.58 7.58
CA GLY A 739 4.48 -10.99 6.67
C GLY A 739 4.00 -9.75 5.88
N ASN A 740 2.69 -9.55 5.78
CA ASN A 740 2.06 -8.29 5.37
C ASN A 740 1.01 -7.92 6.42
N LEU A 741 1.21 -6.81 7.12
CA LEU A 741 0.38 -6.33 8.24
C LEU A 741 -1.14 -6.40 7.97
N LEU A 742 -1.60 -6.06 6.76
CA LEU A 742 -3.04 -6.05 6.45
C LEU A 742 -3.64 -7.44 6.30
N THR A 743 -2.83 -8.47 6.00
CA THR A 743 -3.35 -9.84 5.82
C THR A 743 -3.83 -10.47 7.12
N GLY A 744 -3.32 -10.04 8.28
CA GLY A 744 -3.77 -10.48 9.60
C GLY A 744 -5.14 -9.93 10.02
N PHE A 745 -5.72 -8.97 9.28
CA PHE A 745 -7.02 -8.38 9.58
C PHE A 745 -8.14 -8.88 8.66
N THR A 746 -7.87 -9.75 7.69
CA THR A 746 -8.84 -10.21 6.68
C THR A 746 -10.04 -10.97 7.26
N SER A 747 -9.93 -11.50 8.48
CA SER A 747 -10.98 -12.18 9.24
C SER A 747 -11.74 -11.28 10.23
N ASN A 748 -11.37 -10.01 10.38
CA ASN A 748 -12.04 -9.10 11.32
C ASN A 748 -13.33 -8.52 10.74
N ALA A 749 -14.35 -8.32 11.59
CA ALA A 749 -15.70 -7.83 11.24
C ALA A 749 -15.81 -6.47 10.52
N GLN A 750 -14.68 -5.80 10.21
CA GLN A 750 -14.58 -4.59 9.39
C GLN A 750 -13.85 -4.88 8.06
N HIS A 751 -14.06 -6.09 7.51
CA HIS A 751 -13.40 -6.65 6.32
C HIS A 751 -13.27 -5.64 5.16
N TRP A 752 -14.32 -4.87 4.89
CA TRP A 752 -14.36 -3.93 3.78
C TRP A 752 -13.27 -2.84 3.85
N LEU A 753 -12.87 -2.41 5.05
CA LEU A 753 -11.78 -1.44 5.25
C LEU A 753 -10.41 -2.06 4.92
N VAL A 754 -10.25 -3.35 5.20
CA VAL A 754 -9.04 -4.15 4.86
C VAL A 754 -8.96 -4.34 3.34
N ASP A 755 -10.07 -4.67 2.69
CA ASP A 755 -10.15 -4.76 1.22
C ASP A 755 -9.87 -3.41 0.58
N PHE A 756 -10.40 -2.35 1.17
CA PHE A 756 -10.18 -1.00 0.71
C PHE A 756 -8.69 -0.60 0.86
N ALA A 757 -8.02 -0.93 1.96
CA ALA A 757 -6.57 -0.74 2.10
C ALA A 757 -5.76 -1.54 1.08
N ASN A 758 -6.11 -2.81 0.85
CA ASN A 758 -5.49 -3.64 -0.18
C ASN A 758 -5.73 -3.10 -1.61
N ALA A 759 -6.90 -2.55 -1.91
CA ALA A 759 -7.17 -1.92 -3.20
C ALA A 759 -6.39 -0.60 -3.38
N CYS A 760 -6.10 0.14 -2.31
CA CYS A 760 -5.16 1.26 -2.36
C CYS A 760 -3.73 0.79 -2.70
N ILE A 761 -3.28 -0.33 -2.15
CA ILE A 761 -1.99 -0.94 -2.48
C ILE A 761 -1.94 -1.31 -3.96
N VAL A 762 -2.95 -2.02 -4.48
CA VAL A 762 -2.96 -2.43 -5.91
C VAL A 762 -2.92 -1.19 -6.83
N ILE A 763 -3.72 -0.15 -6.55
CA ILE A 763 -3.71 1.11 -7.34
C ILE A 763 -2.33 1.81 -7.27
N HIS A 764 -1.71 1.87 -6.08
CA HIS A 764 -0.37 2.44 -5.91
C HIS A 764 0.67 1.66 -6.74
N LEU A 765 0.68 0.33 -6.61
CA LEU A 765 1.64 -0.55 -7.27
C LEU A 765 1.47 -0.58 -8.79
N VAL A 766 0.25 -0.41 -9.31
CA VAL A 766 0.00 -0.25 -10.75
C VAL A 766 0.79 0.94 -11.30
N GLY A 767 0.73 2.09 -10.61
CA GLY A 767 1.48 3.30 -10.99
C GLY A 767 2.99 3.18 -10.73
N ALA A 768 3.38 2.67 -9.56
CA ALA A 768 4.77 2.56 -9.15
C ALA A 768 5.58 1.63 -10.07
N TYR A 769 5.03 0.47 -10.45
CA TYR A 769 5.68 -0.46 -11.37
C TYR A 769 6.10 0.22 -12.69
N GLN A 770 5.21 1.03 -13.28
CA GLN A 770 5.51 1.76 -14.51
C GLN A 770 6.61 2.81 -14.33
N VAL A 771 6.56 3.57 -13.23
CA VAL A 771 7.57 4.60 -12.90
C VAL A 771 8.96 3.98 -12.71
N TYR A 772 9.08 2.93 -11.89
CA TYR A 772 10.36 2.25 -11.65
C TYR A 772 10.88 1.47 -12.86
N SER A 773 10.02 1.11 -13.82
CA SER A 773 10.45 0.43 -15.06
C SER A 773 10.92 1.38 -16.16
N GLN A 774 10.55 2.67 -16.15
CA GLN A 774 10.97 3.61 -17.22
C GLN A 774 12.50 3.76 -17.35
N PRO A 775 13.33 3.84 -16.29
CA PRO A 775 14.78 3.97 -16.44
C PRO A 775 15.41 2.72 -17.06
N LEU A 776 14.92 1.52 -16.72
CA LEU A 776 15.31 0.26 -17.36
C LEU A 776 14.98 0.27 -18.86
N PHE A 777 13.77 0.69 -19.22
CA PHE A 777 13.33 0.80 -20.62
C PHE A 777 14.21 1.80 -21.39
N ALA A 778 14.46 2.99 -20.81
CA ALA A 778 15.30 4.01 -21.43
C ALA A 778 16.75 3.52 -21.63
N ASN A 779 17.35 2.89 -20.62
CA ASN A 779 18.71 2.36 -20.69
C ASN A 779 18.87 1.33 -21.82
N VAL A 780 17.98 0.32 -21.87
CA VAL A 780 18.08 -0.77 -22.86
C VAL A 780 17.69 -0.31 -24.26
N GLU A 781 16.62 0.50 -24.41
CA GLU A 781 16.24 1.04 -25.72
C GLU A 781 17.36 1.92 -26.31
N ASN A 782 18.00 2.77 -25.51
CA ASN A 782 19.07 3.65 -26.00
C ASN A 782 20.35 2.88 -26.30
N TRP A 783 20.71 1.87 -25.48
CA TRP A 783 21.84 1.00 -25.77
C TRP A 783 21.65 0.21 -27.07
N LEU A 784 20.45 -0.33 -27.32
CA LEU A 784 20.15 -1.06 -28.55
C LEU A 784 20.14 -0.16 -29.79
N ARG A 785 19.58 1.06 -29.71
CA ARG A 785 19.67 2.06 -30.80
C ARG A 785 21.12 2.43 -31.12
N PHE A 786 21.94 2.65 -30.10
CA PHE A 786 23.37 2.96 -30.27
C PHE A 786 24.15 1.77 -30.85
N LYS A 787 23.82 0.54 -30.44
CA LYS A 787 24.52 -0.67 -30.88
C LYS A 787 24.10 -1.16 -32.27
N PHE A 788 22.86 -0.87 -32.69
CA PHE A 788 22.26 -1.30 -33.95
C PHE A 788 21.51 -0.14 -34.65
N PRO A 789 22.21 0.91 -35.10
CA PRO A 789 21.58 2.12 -35.67
C PRO A 789 20.82 1.84 -36.97
N ASP A 790 21.28 0.87 -37.77
CA ASP A 790 20.68 0.53 -39.07
C ASP A 790 19.55 -0.51 -38.96
N SER A 791 19.24 -1.01 -37.75
CA SER A 791 18.22 -2.06 -37.57
C SER A 791 16.81 -1.49 -37.58
N GLU A 792 15.99 -1.91 -38.54
CA GLU A 792 14.60 -1.48 -38.66
C GLU A 792 13.76 -1.90 -37.45
N PHE A 793 13.97 -3.10 -36.90
CA PHE A 793 13.31 -3.59 -35.68
C PHE A 793 13.54 -2.66 -34.47
N VAL A 794 14.70 -2.03 -34.40
CA VAL A 794 15.15 -1.17 -33.29
C VAL A 794 14.67 0.28 -33.47
N ASN A 795 14.67 0.78 -34.71
CA ASN A 795 14.52 2.22 -35.00
C ASN A 795 13.21 2.60 -35.71
N HIS A 796 12.50 1.68 -36.37
CA HIS A 796 11.22 1.97 -37.03
C HIS A 796 10.11 2.18 -36.00
N VAL A 797 9.31 3.24 -36.18
CA VAL A 797 8.16 3.58 -35.31
C VAL A 797 6.87 3.63 -36.12
N TYR A 798 6.00 2.67 -35.85
CA TYR A 798 4.65 2.56 -36.39
C TYR A 798 3.68 3.44 -35.61
N LEU A 799 2.78 4.13 -36.30
CA LEU A 799 1.80 5.03 -35.71
C LEU A 799 0.39 4.40 -35.72
N LEU A 800 0.05 3.66 -34.66
CA LEU A 800 -1.23 2.96 -34.55
C LEU A 800 -2.32 3.90 -34.02
N LYS A 801 -3.37 4.15 -34.82
CA LYS A 801 -4.50 4.99 -34.44
C LYS A 801 -5.75 4.15 -34.21
N LEU A 802 -6.04 3.85 -32.95
CA LEU A 802 -7.25 3.14 -32.54
C LEU A 802 -8.47 4.08 -32.46
N PRO A 803 -9.71 3.57 -32.62
CA PRO A 803 -10.90 4.36 -32.33
C PRO A 803 -10.91 4.87 -30.88
N LEU A 804 -11.41 6.10 -30.67
CA LEU A 804 -11.55 6.74 -29.35
C LEU A 804 -10.24 6.95 -28.55
N LEU A 805 -9.05 6.73 -29.13
CA LEU A 805 -7.77 6.90 -28.46
C LEU A 805 -6.78 7.75 -29.29
N PRO A 806 -5.82 8.45 -28.64
CA PRO A 806 -4.72 9.12 -29.34
C PRO A 806 -3.81 8.11 -30.06
N ALA A 807 -3.05 8.57 -31.05
CA ALA A 807 -2.19 7.69 -31.85
C ALA A 807 -0.95 7.22 -31.07
N PHE A 808 -0.71 5.91 -31.06
CA PHE A 808 0.39 5.25 -30.34
C PHE A 808 1.63 5.10 -31.21
N GLN A 809 2.81 5.44 -30.67
CA GLN A 809 4.11 5.23 -31.30
C GLN A 809 4.75 3.91 -30.87
N LEU A 810 4.45 2.84 -31.61
CA LEU A 810 4.95 1.48 -31.38
C LEU A 810 6.21 1.22 -32.21
N SER A 811 7.30 0.76 -31.59
CA SER A 811 8.37 0.06 -32.31
C SER A 811 8.38 -1.40 -31.91
N PHE A 812 8.80 -2.30 -32.81
CA PHE A 812 8.87 -3.73 -32.49
C PHE A 812 9.80 -3.99 -31.31
N LEU A 813 10.94 -3.30 -31.22
CA LEU A 813 11.78 -3.31 -30.02
C LEU A 813 11.02 -2.95 -28.73
N ARG A 814 10.26 -1.84 -28.71
CA ARG A 814 9.50 -1.44 -27.51
C ARG A 814 8.49 -2.50 -27.11
N LEU A 815 7.69 -2.98 -28.06
CA LEU A 815 6.66 -3.97 -27.83
C LEU A 815 7.26 -5.28 -27.32
N SER A 816 8.30 -5.81 -27.97
CA SER A 816 8.96 -7.06 -27.61
C SER A 816 9.69 -6.96 -26.27
N PHE A 817 10.55 -5.95 -26.08
CA PHE A 817 11.39 -5.85 -24.88
C PHE A 817 10.56 -5.56 -23.62
N ARG A 818 9.61 -4.61 -23.69
CA ARG A 818 8.79 -4.26 -22.51
C ARG A 818 7.88 -5.43 -22.11
N THR A 819 7.28 -6.12 -23.08
CA THR A 819 6.49 -7.34 -22.82
C THR A 819 7.34 -8.46 -22.24
N ALA A 820 8.56 -8.69 -22.76
CA ALA A 820 9.49 -9.70 -22.24
C ALA A 820 9.92 -9.41 -20.80
N TYR A 821 10.21 -8.14 -20.47
CA TYR A 821 10.53 -7.71 -19.10
C TYR A 821 9.36 -7.92 -18.14
N VAL A 822 8.14 -7.54 -18.53
CA VAL A 822 6.95 -7.75 -17.67
C VAL A 822 6.75 -9.25 -17.44
N ALA A 823 6.75 -10.05 -18.51
CA ALA A 823 6.62 -11.50 -18.42
C ALA A 823 7.72 -12.13 -17.54
N SER A 824 8.98 -11.70 -17.65
CA SER A 824 10.07 -12.26 -16.83
C SER A 824 9.97 -11.87 -15.36
N THR A 825 9.53 -10.65 -15.02
CA THR A 825 9.25 -10.29 -13.61
C THR A 825 8.06 -11.06 -13.03
N THR A 826 7.00 -11.28 -13.82
CA THR A 826 5.82 -12.08 -13.41
C THR A 826 6.16 -13.57 -13.24
N VAL A 827 6.93 -14.18 -14.16
CA VAL A 827 7.36 -15.58 -14.04
C VAL A 827 8.24 -15.79 -12.80
N ILE A 828 9.18 -14.87 -12.51
CA ILE A 828 10.02 -14.99 -11.30
C ILE A 828 9.18 -14.81 -10.03
N ALA A 829 8.18 -13.91 -10.03
CA ALA A 829 7.23 -13.77 -8.93
C ALA A 829 6.41 -15.06 -8.68
N MET A 830 6.01 -15.76 -9.74
CA MET A 830 5.29 -17.04 -9.66
C MET A 830 6.19 -18.19 -9.19
N LEU A 831 7.47 -18.20 -9.58
CA LEU A 831 8.45 -19.21 -9.13
C LEU A 831 8.87 -19.02 -7.65
N PHE A 832 8.85 -17.78 -7.15
CA PHE A 832 9.26 -17.43 -5.79
C PHE A 832 8.25 -16.49 -5.13
N PRO A 833 7.06 -16.95 -4.72
CA PRO A 833 5.98 -16.10 -4.17
C PRO A 833 6.23 -15.59 -2.73
N TYR A 834 7.50 -15.48 -2.31
CA TYR A 834 7.92 -15.23 -0.92
C TYR A 834 8.31 -13.77 -0.69
N PHE A 835 7.31 -12.93 -0.38
CA PHE A 835 7.45 -11.46 -0.22
C PHE A 835 8.71 -11.03 0.56
N ASN A 836 8.79 -11.29 1.86
CA ASN A 836 9.90 -10.85 2.72
C ASN A 836 11.25 -11.50 2.37
N GLN A 837 11.27 -12.69 1.76
CA GLN A 837 12.53 -13.32 1.34
C GLN A 837 13.14 -12.57 0.16
N ILE A 838 12.31 -12.18 -0.81
CA ILE A 838 12.73 -11.35 -1.95
C ILE A 838 13.15 -9.95 -1.50
N LEU A 839 12.43 -9.31 -0.58
CA LEU A 839 12.84 -8.02 -0.02
C LEU A 839 14.23 -8.12 0.64
N GLY A 840 14.44 -9.14 1.48
CA GLY A 840 15.72 -9.39 2.15
C GLY A 840 16.89 -9.66 1.19
N VAL A 841 16.69 -10.52 0.18
CA VAL A 841 17.71 -10.81 -0.85
C VAL A 841 18.06 -9.57 -1.65
N LEU A 842 17.05 -8.82 -2.13
CA LEU A 842 17.27 -7.59 -2.89
C LEU A 842 18.03 -6.57 -2.06
N ALA A 843 17.61 -6.32 -0.80
CA ALA A 843 18.30 -5.40 0.10
C ALA A 843 19.76 -5.80 0.34
N GLY A 844 20.04 -7.08 0.59
CA GLY A 844 21.41 -7.58 0.79
C GLY A 844 22.33 -7.27 -0.41
N ILE A 845 21.81 -7.37 -1.63
CA ILE A 845 22.55 -7.10 -2.87
C ILE A 845 22.73 -5.59 -3.12
N ILE A 846 21.69 -4.78 -2.92
CA ILE A 846 21.65 -3.38 -3.39
C ILE A 846 22.02 -2.34 -2.33
N TYR A 847 21.78 -2.62 -1.05
CA TYR A 847 21.82 -1.60 0.00
C TYR A 847 23.23 -1.09 0.28
N TYR A 848 24.20 -2.00 0.44
CA TYR A 848 25.60 -1.59 0.61
C TYR A 848 26.14 -0.77 -0.57
N PRO A 849 26.09 -1.24 -1.84
CA PRO A 849 26.65 -0.49 -2.95
C PRO A 849 25.96 0.88 -3.15
N LEU A 850 24.62 0.90 -3.22
CA LEU A 850 23.87 2.10 -3.63
C LEU A 850 23.58 3.09 -2.49
N SER A 851 23.33 2.62 -1.27
CA SER A 851 22.99 3.49 -0.13
C SER A 851 24.19 3.82 0.77
N ILE A 852 25.36 3.21 0.57
CA ILE A 852 26.53 3.46 1.43
C ILE A 852 27.82 3.67 0.63
N TYR A 853 28.24 2.70 -0.20
CA TYR A 853 29.55 2.74 -0.87
C TYR A 853 29.69 3.90 -1.85
N PHE A 854 28.84 3.97 -2.89
CA PHE A 854 28.95 5.02 -3.92
C PHE A 854 28.74 6.44 -3.36
N PRO A 855 27.78 6.72 -2.45
CA PRO A 855 27.63 8.04 -1.84
C PRO A 855 28.87 8.49 -1.03
N VAL A 856 29.52 7.57 -0.31
CA VAL A 856 30.78 7.85 0.40
C VAL A 856 31.93 8.08 -0.58
N GLU A 857 32.09 7.24 -1.59
CA GLU A 857 33.16 7.35 -2.58
C GLU A 857 33.08 8.64 -3.41
N MET A 858 31.88 9.01 -3.87
CA MET A 858 31.67 10.27 -4.59
C MET A 858 31.95 11.49 -3.69
N TYR A 859 31.49 11.47 -2.43
CA TYR A 859 31.72 12.57 -1.50
C TYR A 859 33.21 12.72 -1.11
N LEU A 860 33.93 11.62 -0.91
CA LEU A 860 35.38 11.64 -0.67
C LEU A 860 36.15 12.22 -1.87
N SER A 861 35.76 11.83 -3.09
CA SER A 861 36.34 12.31 -4.35
C SER A 861 36.13 13.81 -4.53
N LEU A 862 34.86 14.27 -4.44
CA LEU A 862 34.47 15.67 -4.59
C LEU A 862 35.09 16.58 -3.51
N SER A 863 35.16 16.10 -2.27
CA SER A 863 35.62 16.91 -1.14
C SER A 863 37.15 16.91 -0.97
N ASN A 864 37.90 16.20 -1.83
CA ASN A 864 39.36 16.01 -1.74
C ASN A 864 39.86 15.69 -0.31
N ILE A 865 39.15 14.82 0.42
CA ILE A 865 39.47 14.52 1.81
C ILE A 865 40.68 13.58 1.87
N GLU A 866 41.80 14.10 2.40
CA GLU A 866 43.04 13.35 2.58
C GLU A 866 42.84 12.06 3.39
N PRO A 867 43.53 10.95 3.01
CA PRO A 867 43.57 9.72 3.80
C PRO A 867 43.97 9.96 5.26
N TRP A 868 43.50 9.07 6.16
CA TRP A 868 43.80 9.11 7.59
C TRP A 868 43.31 10.34 8.38
N THR A 869 42.76 11.37 7.74
CA THR A 869 42.03 12.43 8.45
C THR A 869 40.81 11.85 9.20
N SER A 870 40.40 12.47 10.32
CA SER A 870 39.29 11.96 11.13
C SER A 870 37.98 11.82 10.34
N LYS A 871 37.74 12.71 9.36
CA LYS A 871 36.59 12.61 8.43
C LYS A 871 36.72 11.40 7.50
N TRP A 872 37.91 11.13 6.96
CA TRP A 872 38.18 9.96 6.13
C TRP A 872 37.99 8.66 6.91
N ILE A 873 38.55 8.58 8.13
CA ILE A 873 38.42 7.41 9.01
C ILE A 873 36.94 7.17 9.36
N MET A 874 36.19 8.22 9.72
CA MET A 874 34.76 8.11 10.01
C MET A 874 33.95 7.60 8.80
N LEU A 875 34.18 8.15 7.60
CA LEU A 875 33.48 7.74 6.38
C LEU A 875 33.86 6.33 5.93
N ARG A 876 35.13 5.94 6.10
CA ARG A 876 35.59 4.56 5.86
C ARG A 876 34.98 3.59 6.86
N GLY A 877 34.96 3.93 8.15
CA GLY A 877 34.30 3.13 9.20
C GLY A 877 32.82 2.92 8.94
N PHE A 878 32.09 3.98 8.56
CA PHE A 878 30.69 3.92 8.14
C PHE A 878 30.49 2.99 6.93
N SER A 879 31.36 3.06 5.92
CA SER A 879 31.33 2.14 4.78
C SER A 879 31.60 0.68 5.19
N THR A 880 32.60 0.43 6.05
CA THR A 880 32.91 -0.91 6.57
C THR A 880 31.76 -1.50 7.39
N VAL A 881 31.10 -0.71 8.25
CA VAL A 881 29.89 -1.15 8.98
C VAL A 881 28.78 -1.50 8.00
N GLY A 882 28.55 -0.67 6.98
CA GLY A 882 27.60 -0.95 5.90
C GLY A 882 27.90 -2.25 5.14
N PHE A 883 29.17 -2.53 4.87
CA PHE A 883 29.63 -3.75 4.21
C PHE A 883 29.37 -4.99 5.08
N VAL A 884 29.68 -4.92 6.38
CA VAL A 884 29.40 -6.00 7.33
C VAL A 884 27.89 -6.28 7.43
N VAL A 885 27.05 -5.24 7.52
CA VAL A 885 25.58 -5.39 7.53
C VAL A 885 25.08 -6.02 6.22
N GLY A 886 25.54 -5.55 5.06
CA GLY A 886 25.19 -6.14 3.76
C GLY A 886 25.59 -7.61 3.65
N LEU A 887 26.83 -7.94 4.03
CA LEU A 887 27.31 -9.33 4.09
C LEU A 887 26.48 -10.19 5.07
N SER A 888 26.04 -9.66 6.20
CA SER A 888 25.19 -10.39 7.16
C SER A 888 23.82 -10.75 6.57
N ILE A 889 23.25 -9.91 5.69
CA ILE A 889 21.98 -10.18 4.99
C ILE A 889 22.19 -11.18 3.85
N VAL A 890 23.30 -11.10 3.11
CA VAL A 890 23.58 -11.99 1.96
C VAL A 890 24.09 -13.37 2.39
N LYS A 891 25.02 -13.45 3.35
CA LYS A 891 25.74 -14.70 3.68
C LYS A 891 24.84 -15.81 4.24
N THR A 892 23.70 -15.45 4.82
CA THR A 892 22.73 -16.39 5.38
C THR A 892 21.85 -17.06 4.31
N ASN A 893 21.75 -16.50 3.09
CA ASN A 893 20.87 -16.94 2.00
C ASN A 893 21.34 -18.22 1.25
N LYS A 894 22.09 -19.12 1.89
CA LYS A 894 22.57 -20.37 1.26
C LYS A 894 22.17 -21.60 2.08
N SER A 895 21.30 -22.42 1.50
CA SER A 895 20.57 -23.50 2.17
C SER A 895 21.35 -24.81 2.34
N THR A 896 21.28 -25.35 3.55
CA THR A 896 21.17 -26.78 3.94
C THR A 896 20.48 -26.76 5.33
N ASP A 897 19.36 -27.40 5.62
CA ASP A 897 18.67 -28.53 4.96
C ASP A 897 17.19 -28.22 4.65
N GLY A 898 16.55 -29.09 3.87
CA GLY A 898 15.20 -28.87 3.33
C GLY A 898 14.05 -29.42 4.18
N VAL A 899 13.15 -28.52 4.61
CA VAL A 899 11.71 -28.80 4.71
C VAL A 899 10.97 -27.72 3.91
N TRP A 900 10.81 -27.95 2.60
CA TRP A 900 9.83 -27.22 1.80
C TRP A 900 8.44 -27.75 2.16
N ASP A 901 7.66 -26.96 2.88
CA ASP A 901 6.31 -27.37 3.30
C ASP A 901 5.38 -27.38 2.06
N PRO A 902 4.84 -28.53 1.63
CA PRO A 902 4.28 -28.69 0.27
C PRO A 902 2.85 -28.14 0.11
N TYR A 903 2.46 -27.14 0.92
CA TYR A 903 1.10 -26.62 1.03
C TYR A 903 0.87 -25.23 0.39
N GLN A 904 1.80 -24.73 -0.45
CA GLN A 904 1.67 -23.40 -1.07
C GLN A 904 2.05 -23.33 -2.56
N PHE A 905 1.93 -24.43 -3.32
CA PHE A 905 2.05 -24.41 -4.80
C PHE A 905 0.89 -25.16 -5.47
N PRO A 906 0.00 -24.48 -6.21
CA PRO A 906 -0.94 -25.13 -7.11
C PRO A 906 -0.22 -25.50 -8.42
N GLY A 907 0.04 -26.79 -8.61
CA GLY A 907 0.56 -27.31 -9.88
C GLY A 907 -0.54 -27.34 -10.94
N SER A 908 -0.64 -26.28 -11.74
CA SER A 908 -1.71 -26.11 -12.73
C SER A 908 -1.44 -26.86 -14.04
N LEU A 909 -1.79 -28.15 -14.09
CA LEU A 909 -2.26 -28.82 -15.30
C LEU A 909 -3.03 -30.13 -14.99
N LEU A 910 -4.05 -30.42 -15.81
CA LEU A 910 -4.88 -31.65 -15.86
C LEU A 910 -5.99 -31.86 -14.79
N LEU A 911 -7.21 -31.52 -15.21
CA LEU A 911 -8.48 -32.27 -15.06
C LEU A 911 -9.16 -32.44 -13.68
N LEU A 912 -10.31 -31.75 -13.59
CA LEU A 912 -11.62 -32.15 -13.01
C LEU A 912 -11.74 -32.52 -11.51
N ASP A 913 -12.46 -31.64 -10.81
CA ASP A 913 -13.49 -31.87 -9.77
C ASP A 913 -13.49 -33.19 -8.98
N ASP A 914 -13.10 -33.10 -7.69
CA ASP A 914 -13.71 -33.87 -6.56
C ASP A 914 -13.02 -33.47 -5.22
N GLU A 915 -13.46 -32.41 -4.53
CA GLU A 915 -12.94 -32.11 -3.17
C GLU A 915 -13.91 -31.38 -2.20
N GLU A 916 -15.18 -31.78 -2.16
CA GLU A 916 -16.03 -31.50 -1.00
C GLU A 916 -15.86 -32.62 0.07
N LEU A 917 -16.12 -32.33 1.36
CA LEU A 917 -15.92 -33.22 2.54
C LEU A 917 -14.46 -33.41 3.04
N TYR A 918 -13.84 -32.38 3.64
CA TYR A 918 -12.54 -32.57 4.35
C TYR A 918 -12.28 -31.82 5.68
N ASP A 919 -13.19 -31.01 6.21
CA ASP A 919 -12.93 -30.18 7.41
C ASP A 919 -13.14 -30.86 8.78
N ASN A 920 -13.46 -32.16 8.82
CA ASN A 920 -13.63 -32.93 10.07
C ASN A 920 -12.59 -34.06 10.25
N VAL A 921 -11.29 -33.70 10.18
CA VAL A 921 -10.17 -34.65 10.31
C VAL A 921 -9.30 -34.40 11.54
N LYS A 922 -9.41 -35.28 12.52
CA LYS A 922 -8.66 -35.30 13.78
C LYS A 922 -7.16 -35.54 13.53
N ARG A 923 -6.33 -34.54 13.85
CA ARG A 923 -4.85 -34.63 13.88
C ARG A 923 -4.39 -34.99 15.30
N GLY A 924 -3.42 -35.88 15.43
CA GLY A 924 -2.93 -36.39 16.73
C GLY A 924 -2.81 -37.92 16.79
N GLN A 925 -2.38 -38.44 17.94
CA GLN A 925 -2.15 -39.88 18.20
C GLN A 925 -3.43 -40.72 17.98
N TRP A 926 -3.26 -41.96 17.53
CA TRP A 926 -4.33 -42.95 17.34
C TRP A 926 -4.73 -43.59 18.68
N THR A 927 -6.03 -43.79 18.90
CA THR A 927 -6.56 -44.48 20.09
C THR A 927 -6.94 -45.94 19.78
N PRO A 928 -7.01 -46.84 20.78
CA PRO A 928 -7.34 -48.25 20.56
C PRO A 928 -8.70 -48.48 19.88
N GLU A 929 -9.65 -47.58 20.10
CA GLU A 929 -10.99 -47.63 19.51
C GLU A 929 -10.96 -47.24 18.02
N GLU A 930 -10.09 -46.29 17.64
CA GLU A 930 -9.84 -45.95 16.24
C GLU A 930 -9.13 -47.09 15.50
N ASP A 931 -8.15 -47.73 16.16
CA ASP A 931 -7.45 -48.89 15.61
C ASP A 931 -8.38 -50.10 15.46
N HIS A 932 -9.27 -50.35 16.42
CA HIS A 932 -10.24 -51.44 16.35
C HIS A 932 -11.29 -51.21 15.25
N LYS A 933 -11.81 -49.99 15.10
CA LYS A 933 -12.68 -49.59 13.97
C LYS A 933 -12.00 -49.80 12.62
N LEU A 934 -10.74 -49.34 12.49
CA LEU A 934 -9.98 -49.50 11.24
C LEU A 934 -9.75 -50.98 10.90
N SER A 935 -9.37 -51.77 11.91
CA SER A 935 -9.04 -53.19 11.72
C SER A 935 -10.28 -54.05 11.40
N SER A 936 -11.39 -53.82 12.10
CA SER A 936 -12.66 -54.53 11.85
C SER A 936 -13.23 -54.20 10.47
N TYR A 937 -13.21 -52.93 10.05
CA TYR A 937 -13.64 -52.54 8.70
C TYR A 937 -12.77 -53.20 7.61
N ILE A 938 -11.45 -53.20 7.77
CA ILE A 938 -10.53 -53.81 6.79
C ILE A 938 -10.67 -55.34 6.77
N ALA A 939 -10.92 -55.99 7.91
CA ALA A 939 -11.18 -57.43 7.95
C ALA A 939 -12.47 -57.83 7.20
N GLN A 940 -13.47 -56.94 7.15
CA GLN A 940 -14.76 -57.19 6.48
C GLN A 940 -14.77 -56.78 4.99
N HIS A 941 -14.04 -55.72 4.61
CA HIS A 941 -14.14 -55.09 3.28
C HIS A 941 -12.81 -54.96 2.52
N GLY A 942 -11.69 -55.30 3.14
CA GLY A 942 -10.36 -55.23 2.55
C GLY A 942 -9.81 -53.80 2.39
N THR A 943 -8.65 -53.69 1.74
CA THR A 943 -7.84 -52.47 1.65
C THR A 943 -7.99 -51.70 0.32
N ARG A 944 -9.00 -52.03 -0.51
CA ARG A 944 -9.05 -51.64 -1.93
C ARG A 944 -9.11 -50.13 -2.20
N ASN A 945 -9.79 -49.33 -1.37
CA ASN A 945 -9.86 -47.88 -1.57
C ASN A 945 -9.68 -47.09 -0.26
N TRP A 946 -8.44 -46.67 -0.02
CA TRP A 946 -8.05 -45.89 1.16
C TRP A 946 -8.73 -44.52 1.29
N ARG A 947 -9.24 -43.90 0.23
CA ARG A 947 -9.98 -42.62 0.34
C ARG A 947 -11.33 -42.80 1.05
N LEU A 948 -12.02 -43.92 0.80
CA LEU A 948 -13.37 -44.18 1.33
C LEU A 948 -13.38 -44.91 2.69
N ILE A 949 -12.34 -45.70 3.00
CA ILE A 949 -12.21 -46.45 4.26
C ILE A 949 -12.54 -45.61 5.52
N PRO A 950 -12.07 -44.36 5.72
CA PRO A 950 -12.35 -43.63 6.95
C PRO A 950 -13.82 -43.24 7.10
N LYS A 951 -14.44 -42.75 6.01
CA LYS A 951 -15.87 -42.37 5.98
C LYS A 951 -16.75 -43.58 6.32
N ASN A 952 -16.45 -44.71 5.69
CA ASN A 952 -17.21 -45.95 5.84
C ASN A 952 -16.96 -46.66 7.19
N ALA A 953 -15.77 -46.52 7.78
CA ALA A 953 -15.43 -47.07 9.10
C ALA A 953 -15.84 -46.17 10.29
N GLY A 954 -16.47 -45.02 10.04
CA GLY A 954 -16.83 -44.06 11.10
C GLY A 954 -15.61 -43.49 11.82
N LEU A 955 -14.57 -43.14 11.05
CA LEU A 955 -13.28 -42.57 11.51
C LEU A 955 -13.09 -41.15 10.98
N GLN A 956 -12.94 -40.18 11.88
CA GLN A 956 -12.56 -38.79 11.56
C GLN A 956 -11.06 -38.66 11.24
N ARG A 957 -10.54 -39.50 10.33
CA ARG A 957 -9.13 -39.58 9.94
C ARG A 957 -9.02 -39.55 8.41
N CYS A 958 -7.94 -39.00 7.86
CA CYS A 958 -7.77 -39.02 6.39
C CYS A 958 -7.32 -40.40 5.88
N GLY A 959 -7.69 -40.76 4.65
CA GLY A 959 -7.34 -42.05 4.05
C GLY A 959 -5.84 -42.39 4.06
N LYS A 960 -4.99 -41.38 3.90
CA LYS A 960 -3.52 -41.50 4.01
C LYS A 960 -3.08 -41.91 5.43
N SER A 961 -3.72 -41.36 6.46
CA SER A 961 -3.46 -41.73 7.87
C SER A 961 -3.92 -43.16 8.15
N CYS A 962 -5.11 -43.55 7.72
CA CYS A 962 -5.62 -44.92 7.85
C CYS A 962 -4.70 -45.93 7.15
N ARG A 963 -4.24 -45.63 5.92
CA ARG A 963 -3.26 -46.48 5.20
C ARG A 963 -1.97 -46.63 5.97
N LEU A 964 -1.41 -45.54 6.50
CA LEU A 964 -0.13 -45.56 7.21
C LEU A 964 -0.26 -46.31 8.55
N ARG A 965 -1.36 -46.10 9.29
CA ARG A 965 -1.63 -46.79 10.55
C ARG A 965 -1.78 -48.30 10.34
N TRP A 966 -2.59 -48.71 9.35
CA TRP A 966 -2.73 -50.12 9.00
C TRP A 966 -1.38 -50.74 8.59
N THR A 967 -0.72 -50.15 7.60
CA THR A 967 0.50 -50.71 6.98
C THR A 967 1.65 -50.89 7.97
N ASN A 968 1.76 -50.00 8.97
CA ASN A 968 2.91 -49.93 9.88
C ASN A 968 2.63 -50.42 11.32
N TYR A 969 1.36 -50.61 11.71
CA TYR A 969 1.02 -50.95 13.10
C TYR A 969 -0.08 -52.01 13.29
N LEU A 970 -0.98 -52.23 12.32
CA LEU A 970 -2.16 -53.10 12.51
C LEU A 970 -2.24 -54.29 11.54
N ARG A 971 -1.35 -54.35 10.55
CA ARG A 971 -1.30 -55.44 9.55
C ARG A 971 -0.87 -56.75 10.24
N PRO A 972 -1.64 -57.86 10.15
CA PRO A 972 -1.38 -59.06 10.97
C PRO A 972 -0.04 -59.78 10.78
N ASP A 973 0.68 -59.51 9.68
CA ASP A 973 1.97 -60.12 9.33
C ASP A 973 3.20 -59.33 9.84
N LEU A 974 2.98 -58.29 10.66
CA LEU A 974 4.05 -57.48 11.24
C LEU A 974 4.71 -58.12 12.47
N LYS A 975 6.05 -58.12 12.50
CA LYS A 975 6.86 -58.57 13.64
C LYS A 975 7.01 -57.45 14.67
N HIS A 976 6.10 -57.41 15.64
CA HIS A 976 6.19 -56.52 16.78
C HIS A 976 7.22 -57.05 17.80
N GLY A 977 8.39 -56.42 17.88
CA GLY A 977 9.48 -56.82 18.78
C GLY A 977 10.82 -56.17 18.40
N GLN A 978 11.86 -56.36 19.21
CA GLN A 978 13.20 -55.85 18.89
C GLN A 978 13.75 -56.51 17.61
N PHE A 979 14.67 -55.84 16.92
CA PHE A 979 15.45 -56.43 15.82
C PHE A 979 16.49 -57.42 16.38
N SER A 980 16.68 -58.54 15.72
CA SER A 980 17.78 -59.48 15.99
C SER A 980 19.08 -58.97 15.38
N ASP A 981 20.25 -59.37 15.91
CA ASP A 981 21.54 -58.99 15.31
C ASP A 981 21.70 -59.44 13.84
N SER A 982 20.99 -60.50 13.41
CA SER A 982 20.94 -60.90 11.99
C SER A 982 20.16 -59.93 11.10
N GLU A 983 19.05 -59.37 11.60
CA GLU A 983 18.33 -58.29 10.92
C GLU A 983 19.17 -56.99 10.97
N GLU A 984 19.83 -56.69 12.09
CA GLU A 984 20.70 -55.51 12.22
C GLU A 984 21.86 -55.53 11.22
N GLN A 985 22.60 -56.64 11.11
CA GLN A 985 23.68 -56.80 10.13
C GLN A 985 23.17 -56.66 8.69
N THR A 986 21.97 -57.16 8.42
CA THR A 986 21.30 -57.04 7.12
C THR A 986 20.95 -55.58 6.82
N ILE A 987 20.43 -54.82 7.78
CA ILE A 987 20.17 -53.37 7.64
C ILE A 987 21.47 -52.61 7.35
N VAL A 988 22.54 -52.86 8.13
CA VAL A 988 23.84 -52.20 7.95
C VAL A 988 24.41 -52.47 6.55
N LYS A 989 24.43 -53.75 6.12
CA LYS A 989 24.94 -54.17 4.81
C LYS A 989 24.12 -53.63 3.64
N LEU A 990 22.80 -53.53 3.77
CA LEU A 990 21.95 -52.97 2.73
C LEU A 990 22.00 -51.43 2.71
N HIS A 991 22.21 -50.78 3.86
CA HIS A 991 22.42 -49.33 3.92
C HIS A 991 23.75 -48.90 3.30
N SER A 992 24.84 -49.66 3.44
CA SER A 992 26.11 -49.29 2.79
C SER A 992 26.03 -49.30 1.26
N VAL A 993 25.12 -50.08 0.68
CA VAL A 993 24.87 -50.15 -0.78
C VAL A 993 23.75 -49.19 -1.23
N PHE A 994 22.63 -49.13 -0.50
CA PHE A 994 21.44 -48.41 -0.93
C PHE A 994 21.21 -47.06 -0.21
N GLY A 995 21.92 -46.77 0.88
CA GLY A 995 21.70 -45.58 1.72
C GLY A 995 20.30 -45.57 2.35
N ASN A 996 19.73 -44.37 2.52
CA ASN A 996 18.42 -44.13 3.16
C ASN A 996 17.19 -44.67 2.38
N ARG A 997 17.32 -45.66 1.49
CA ARG A 997 16.23 -46.25 0.69
C ARG A 997 15.48 -47.34 1.49
N TRP A 998 14.85 -46.91 2.59
CA TRP A 998 14.27 -47.79 3.62
C TRP A 998 13.29 -48.86 3.13
N SER A 999 12.48 -48.55 2.10
CA SER A 999 11.55 -49.51 1.49
C SER A 999 12.26 -50.67 0.79
N LEU A 1000 13.40 -50.41 0.14
CA LEU A 1000 14.24 -51.44 -0.48
C LEU A 1000 14.90 -52.34 0.58
N ILE A 1001 15.30 -51.75 1.71
CA ILE A 1001 15.92 -52.48 2.83
C ILE A 1001 14.87 -53.34 3.56
N ALA A 1002 13.70 -52.78 3.85
CA ALA A 1002 12.61 -53.51 4.51
C ALA A 1002 12.03 -54.65 3.66
N ALA A 1003 12.08 -54.55 2.32
CA ALA A 1003 11.70 -55.65 1.43
C ALA A 1003 12.56 -56.92 1.61
N GLN A 1004 13.77 -56.79 2.18
CA GLN A 1004 14.65 -57.92 2.52
C GLN A 1004 14.49 -58.41 3.97
N LEU A 1005 13.55 -57.84 4.73
CA LEU A 1005 13.36 -58.08 6.17
C LEU A 1005 11.91 -58.50 6.44
N PRO A 1006 11.54 -59.78 6.18
CA PRO A 1006 10.15 -60.21 6.16
C PRO A 1006 9.44 -59.97 7.50
N GLY A 1007 8.36 -59.18 7.47
CA GLY A 1007 7.59 -58.77 8.64
C GLY A 1007 8.02 -57.43 9.28
N ARG A 1008 9.01 -56.71 8.72
CA ARG A 1008 9.39 -55.36 9.16
C ARG A 1008 8.94 -54.30 8.16
N THR A 1009 8.64 -53.08 8.61
CA THR A 1009 8.36 -51.95 7.70
C THR A 1009 9.58 -51.06 7.47
N ASP A 1010 9.52 -50.27 6.40
CA ASP A 1010 10.49 -49.21 6.09
C ASP A 1010 10.61 -48.20 7.23
N ASN A 1011 9.49 -47.88 7.88
CA ASN A 1011 9.43 -47.07 9.09
C ASN A 1011 10.17 -47.71 10.27
N ASP A 1012 9.99 -49.01 10.51
CA ASP A 1012 10.69 -49.71 11.61
C ASP A 1012 12.20 -49.72 11.39
N VAL A 1013 12.64 -50.04 10.16
CA VAL A 1013 14.06 -50.04 9.77
C VAL A 1013 14.67 -48.65 9.92
N LYS A 1014 14.00 -47.60 9.40
CA LYS A 1014 14.43 -46.20 9.56
C LYS A 1014 14.57 -45.80 11.03
N ASN A 1015 13.61 -46.18 11.87
CA ASN A 1015 13.60 -45.81 13.27
C ASN A 1015 14.69 -46.55 14.06
N HIS A 1016 14.87 -47.85 13.82
CA HIS A 1016 15.94 -48.65 14.44
C HIS A 1016 17.34 -48.21 14.00
N TRP A 1017 17.49 -47.82 12.72
CA TRP A 1017 18.72 -47.22 12.21
C TRP A 1017 19.12 -45.96 12.99
N ASN A 1018 18.21 -44.98 13.06
CA ASN A 1018 18.50 -43.69 13.68
C ASN A 1018 18.60 -43.75 15.22
N THR A 1019 17.88 -44.67 15.88
CA THR A 1019 17.90 -44.78 17.34
C THR A 1019 19.02 -45.68 17.89
N LYS A 1020 19.35 -46.79 17.21
CA LYS A 1020 20.38 -47.75 17.65
C LYS A 1020 21.55 -47.89 16.68
N LEU A 1021 21.33 -48.29 15.42
CA LEU A 1021 22.45 -48.73 14.56
C LEU A 1021 23.46 -47.62 14.24
N LYS A 1022 23.00 -46.39 13.97
CA LYS A 1022 23.87 -45.24 13.74
C LYS A 1022 24.86 -45.05 14.90
N LYS A 1023 24.38 -45.19 16.14
CA LYS A 1023 25.18 -45.08 17.37
C LYS A 1023 26.08 -46.30 17.59
N LYS A 1024 25.59 -47.52 17.28
CA LYS A 1024 26.36 -48.77 17.35
C LYS A 1024 27.58 -48.73 16.39
N LEU A 1025 27.43 -48.16 15.19
CA LEU A 1025 28.51 -47.96 14.22
C LEU A 1025 29.50 -46.88 14.64
N SER A 1026 29.03 -45.69 15.02
CA SER A 1026 29.92 -44.61 15.51
C SER A 1026 30.74 -45.03 16.72
N GLY A 1027 30.12 -45.74 17.68
CA GLY A 1027 30.81 -46.33 18.84
C GLY A 1027 31.79 -47.48 18.52
N MET A 1028 31.75 -48.03 17.29
CA MET A 1028 32.73 -48.98 16.76
C MET A 1028 33.83 -48.30 15.93
N GLY A 1029 33.86 -46.96 15.85
CA GLY A 1029 34.83 -46.23 15.04
C GLY A 1029 34.57 -46.30 13.53
N ILE A 1030 33.34 -46.61 13.12
CA ILE A 1030 32.89 -46.66 11.72
C ILE A 1030 31.95 -45.47 11.48
N ASP A 1031 32.18 -44.72 10.41
CA ASP A 1031 31.24 -43.68 9.99
C ASP A 1031 29.95 -44.33 9.45
N PRO A 1032 28.76 -44.07 10.06
CA PRO A 1032 27.50 -44.64 9.58
C PRO A 1032 27.04 -44.13 8.20
N VAL A 1033 27.67 -43.08 7.64
CA VAL A 1033 27.35 -42.56 6.30
C VAL A 1033 28.15 -43.28 5.22
N THR A 1034 29.49 -43.28 5.31
CA THR A 1034 30.39 -43.89 4.32
C THR A 1034 30.70 -45.37 4.58
N HIS A 1035 30.41 -45.88 5.78
CA HIS A 1035 30.74 -47.24 6.25
C HIS A 1035 32.26 -47.55 6.25
N LYS A 1036 33.11 -46.52 6.11
CA LYS A 1036 34.56 -46.60 6.32
C LYS A 1036 34.91 -46.48 7.82
N PRO A 1037 36.02 -47.11 8.28
CA PRO A 1037 36.62 -46.76 9.57
C PRO A 1037 37.10 -45.31 9.59
N PHE A 1038 36.89 -44.59 10.69
CA PHE A 1038 37.34 -43.20 10.83
C PHE A 1038 38.86 -43.04 10.67
N SER A 1039 39.65 -44.06 11.01
CA SER A 1039 41.10 -44.06 10.78
C SER A 1039 41.49 -43.94 9.31
N HIS A 1040 40.74 -44.57 8.39
CA HIS A 1040 40.95 -44.41 6.95
C HIS A 1040 40.60 -42.99 6.50
N LEU A 1041 39.48 -42.45 7.01
CA LEU A 1041 39.03 -41.09 6.67
C LEU A 1041 40.04 -40.03 7.12
N MET A 1042 40.63 -40.19 8.31
CA MET A 1042 41.68 -39.29 8.82
C MET A 1042 42.97 -39.36 8.00
N ALA A 1043 43.38 -40.54 7.52
CA ALA A 1043 44.55 -40.67 6.64
C ALA A 1043 44.34 -40.02 5.26
N GLU A 1044 43.12 -40.14 4.72
CA GLU A 1044 42.66 -39.54 3.45
C GLU A 1044 42.63 -37.99 3.53
N ILE A 1045 42.33 -37.44 4.72
CA ILE A 1045 42.41 -36.00 5.02
C ILE A 1045 43.87 -35.55 5.28
N ALA A 1046 44.66 -36.32 6.01
CA ALA A 1046 46.05 -35.98 6.33
C ALA A 1046 46.97 -35.93 5.10
N THR A 1047 46.65 -36.69 4.05
CA THR A 1047 47.42 -36.74 2.80
C THR A 1047 47.05 -35.65 1.79
N THR A 1048 46.00 -34.87 2.03
CA THR A 1048 45.45 -33.88 1.09
C THR A 1048 45.65 -32.41 1.49
N LEU A 1049 46.33 -32.13 2.62
CA LEU A 1049 46.52 -30.78 3.16
C LEU A 1049 47.98 -30.48 3.56
N ALA A 1050 48.37 -29.21 3.48
CA ALA A 1050 49.73 -28.76 3.80
C ALA A 1050 49.99 -28.68 5.32
N PRO A 1051 51.25 -28.87 5.79
CA PRO A 1051 51.57 -29.08 7.21
C PRO A 1051 50.99 -28.07 8.23
N PRO A 1052 51.04 -26.73 8.03
CA PRO A 1052 50.57 -25.79 9.05
C PRO A 1052 49.04 -25.77 9.23
N GLN A 1053 48.28 -26.38 8.31
CA GLN A 1053 46.82 -26.51 8.42
C GLN A 1053 46.41 -27.87 8.99
N ALA A 1054 47.16 -28.93 8.70
CA ALA A 1054 46.89 -30.27 9.20
C ALA A 1054 46.94 -30.34 10.74
N ALA A 1055 47.91 -29.68 11.39
CA ALA A 1055 48.05 -29.71 12.84
C ALA A 1055 46.84 -29.13 13.59
N HIS A 1056 46.40 -27.91 13.25
CA HIS A 1056 45.23 -27.29 13.89
C HIS A 1056 43.92 -28.01 13.58
N LEU A 1057 43.76 -28.61 12.38
CA LEU A 1057 42.56 -29.39 12.07
C LEU A 1057 42.55 -30.73 12.83
N ALA A 1058 43.71 -31.38 12.98
CA ALA A 1058 43.85 -32.59 13.79
C ALA A 1058 43.60 -32.32 15.28
N GLU A 1059 44.09 -31.19 15.81
CA GLU A 1059 43.85 -30.77 17.20
C GLU A 1059 42.36 -30.46 17.44
N ALA A 1060 41.68 -29.78 16.50
CA ALA A 1060 40.24 -29.55 16.57
C ALA A 1060 39.42 -30.86 16.46
N ALA A 1061 39.83 -31.79 15.61
CA ALA A 1061 39.20 -33.11 15.48
C ALA A 1061 39.40 -33.98 16.73
N LEU A 1062 40.62 -33.99 17.29
CA LEU A 1062 40.92 -34.64 18.57
C LEU A 1062 40.13 -34.05 19.72
N GLY A 1063 39.94 -32.72 19.74
CA GLY A 1063 39.04 -32.04 20.67
C GLY A 1063 37.60 -32.58 20.57
N CYS A 1064 37.08 -32.70 19.35
CA CYS A 1064 35.73 -33.20 19.09
C CYS A 1064 35.55 -34.68 19.50
N PHE A 1065 36.55 -35.54 19.27
CA PHE A 1065 36.54 -36.94 19.74
C PHE A 1065 36.72 -37.09 21.27
N LYS A 1066 37.30 -36.09 21.95
CA LYS A 1066 37.64 -36.16 23.38
C LYS A 1066 36.41 -36.31 24.27
N ASP A 1067 35.36 -35.54 24.01
CA ASP A 1067 34.17 -35.49 24.87
C ASP A 1067 33.31 -36.74 24.73
N GLU A 1068 33.13 -37.26 23.50
CA GLU A 1068 32.29 -38.44 23.27
C GLU A 1068 32.96 -39.74 23.77
N VAL A 1069 34.28 -39.86 23.64
CA VAL A 1069 35.05 -41.01 24.19
C VAL A 1069 35.17 -40.94 25.71
N LEU A 1070 35.37 -39.75 26.31
CA LEU A 1070 35.43 -39.59 27.76
C LEU A 1070 34.08 -39.92 28.43
N HIS A 1071 32.96 -39.64 27.77
CA HIS A 1071 31.62 -40.03 28.22
C HIS A 1071 31.36 -41.55 28.10
N LEU A 1072 32.10 -42.27 27.26
CA LEU A 1072 32.02 -43.74 27.16
C LEU A 1072 32.93 -44.46 28.16
N LEU A 1073 34.16 -43.98 28.36
CA LEU A 1073 35.13 -44.57 29.30
C LEU A 1073 34.73 -44.40 30.79
N THR A 1074 33.82 -43.49 31.11
CA THR A 1074 33.40 -43.20 32.49
C THR A 1074 32.26 -44.09 33.02
N LYS A 1075 31.65 -44.96 32.20
CA LYS A 1075 30.61 -45.91 32.66
C LYS A 1075 31.10 -47.35 32.79
N LYS A 1076 31.60 -47.71 33.98
CA LYS A 1076 31.60 -49.11 34.43
C LYS A 1076 30.14 -49.62 34.58
N PRO A 1077 29.82 -50.85 34.16
CA PRO A 1077 28.49 -51.44 34.35
C PRO A 1077 28.33 -52.05 35.74
N ILE A 1078 27.11 -51.96 36.29
CA ILE A 1078 26.63 -52.77 37.42
C ILE A 1078 25.20 -53.23 37.07
N ASN A 1079 24.92 -54.52 37.22
CA ASN A 1079 23.60 -55.15 36.98
C ASN A 1079 22.71 -54.97 38.24
N PHE A 1080 21.37 -54.88 38.17
CA PHE A 1080 20.45 -56.03 38.08
C PHE A 1080 18.96 -55.63 37.88
N HIS A 1081 18.05 -56.62 37.86
CA HIS A 1081 16.58 -56.47 37.95
C HIS A 1081 16.10 -55.76 39.23
N GLY A 1082 14.91 -55.14 39.21
CA GLY A 1082 14.22 -54.74 40.46
C GLY A 1082 12.95 -53.89 40.31
N GLN A 1083 11.80 -54.56 40.40
CA GLN A 1083 10.40 -54.12 40.60
C GLN A 1083 10.05 -52.76 41.30
N HIS A 1084 8.93 -52.17 40.82
CA HIS A 1084 7.80 -51.55 41.55
C HIS A 1084 7.86 -50.19 42.30
N SER A 1085 6.85 -49.35 41.96
CA SER A 1085 5.94 -48.57 42.83
C SER A 1085 6.38 -47.28 43.57
N ALA A 1086 5.92 -46.15 43.01
CA ALA A 1086 5.17 -45.03 43.63
C ALA A 1086 5.39 -44.58 45.10
N ALA A 1087 5.51 -43.25 45.34
CA ALA A 1087 4.69 -42.45 46.28
C ALA A 1087 5.12 -40.97 46.47
N VAL A 1088 4.13 -40.06 46.54
CA VAL A 1088 3.97 -38.93 47.52
C VAL A 1088 5.03 -37.79 47.63
N LEU A 1089 4.66 -36.63 47.06
CA LEU A 1089 4.40 -35.32 47.72
C LEU A 1089 5.48 -34.61 48.59
N GLY A 1090 5.74 -33.30 48.35
CA GLY A 1090 6.22 -32.38 49.42
C GLY A 1090 7.02 -31.11 49.06
N ASN A 1091 6.33 -29.97 48.95
CA ASN A 1091 6.62 -28.63 49.53
C ASN A 1091 7.89 -28.42 50.42
N ASN A 1092 8.54 -27.23 50.52
CA ASN A 1092 8.54 -25.98 49.72
C ASN A 1092 9.66 -25.00 50.24
N PHE A 1093 10.02 -23.98 49.44
CA PHE A 1093 10.74 -22.72 49.80
C PHE A 1093 12.23 -22.72 50.26
N THR A 1094 13.05 -21.94 49.52
CA THR A 1094 14.10 -20.94 49.92
C THR A 1094 14.79 -21.01 51.32
N ASP A 1095 16.09 -20.68 51.50
CA ASP A 1095 16.85 -19.59 50.83
C ASP A 1095 18.42 -19.68 50.93
N TYR A 1096 19.11 -18.86 50.12
CA TYR A 1096 20.53 -18.35 50.16
C TYR A 1096 21.79 -19.22 50.52
N ILE A 1097 22.62 -19.48 49.48
CA ILE A 1097 24.09 -19.20 49.31
C ILE A 1097 25.07 -19.37 50.51
N ASN A 1098 26.12 -20.23 50.37
CA ASN A 1098 27.54 -19.79 50.31
C ASN A 1098 28.62 -20.84 49.89
N CYS A 1099 29.81 -20.34 49.52
CA CYS A 1099 31.19 -20.91 49.61
C CYS A 1099 31.69 -22.10 48.74
N LYS A 1100 32.41 -21.70 47.67
CA LYS A 1100 33.78 -22.12 47.23
C LYS A 1100 34.15 -23.56 46.75
N PRO A 1101 35.13 -23.67 45.82
CA PRO A 1101 35.80 -24.92 45.40
C PRO A 1101 37.19 -25.13 46.06
N ASP A 1102 37.75 -26.35 45.99
CA ASP A 1102 39.21 -26.65 45.91
C ASP A 1102 39.48 -28.18 45.85
N GLU A 1103 39.44 -28.83 44.66
CA GLU A 1103 40.07 -30.16 44.44
C GLU A 1103 40.19 -30.59 42.94
N LYS A 1104 40.81 -29.77 42.06
CA LYS A 1104 40.96 -30.15 40.63
C LYS A 1104 42.35 -29.99 40.00
N ASP A 1105 43.19 -29.09 40.47
CA ASP A 1105 44.41 -28.73 39.73
C ASP A 1105 45.56 -29.74 39.87
N ALA A 1106 45.66 -30.45 40.99
CA ALA A 1106 46.74 -31.41 41.27
C ALA A 1106 46.86 -32.58 40.27
N THR A 1107 45.77 -32.93 39.57
CA THR A 1107 45.81 -33.98 38.52
C THR A 1107 46.19 -33.41 37.15
N VAL A 1108 45.85 -32.14 36.89
CA VAL A 1108 46.07 -31.48 35.59
C VAL A 1108 47.54 -31.13 35.38
N GLU A 1109 48.25 -30.68 36.43
CA GLU A 1109 49.68 -30.38 36.33
C GLU A 1109 50.53 -31.62 36.06
N LYS A 1110 50.20 -32.77 36.66
CA LYS A 1110 50.91 -34.02 36.42
C LYS A 1110 50.83 -34.47 34.96
N ILE A 1111 49.65 -34.34 34.35
CA ILE A 1111 49.43 -34.65 32.93
C ILE A 1111 50.16 -33.65 32.02
N LYS A 1112 50.22 -32.36 32.38
CA LYS A 1112 51.05 -31.37 31.65
C LYS A 1112 52.54 -31.69 31.71
N PHE A 1113 53.05 -32.15 32.86
CA PHE A 1113 54.47 -32.47 33.06
C PHE A 1113 54.92 -33.63 32.18
N ASP A 1114 54.17 -34.73 32.17
CA ASP A 1114 54.51 -35.92 31.36
C ASP A 1114 54.36 -35.66 29.85
N LEU A 1115 53.37 -34.84 29.43
CA LEU A 1115 53.19 -34.47 28.02
C LEU A 1115 54.29 -33.52 27.50
N SER A 1116 54.72 -32.55 28.34
CA SER A 1116 55.86 -31.66 28.03
C SER A 1116 57.13 -32.43 27.71
N LYS A 1117 57.38 -33.50 28.47
CA LYS A 1117 58.57 -34.36 28.34
C LYS A 1117 58.59 -35.18 27.04
N ALA A 1118 57.43 -35.46 26.45
CA ALA A 1118 57.33 -36.21 25.19
C ALA A 1118 57.62 -35.35 23.93
N MET A 1119 57.56 -34.03 24.03
CA MET A 1119 57.71 -33.11 22.88
C MET A 1119 59.14 -32.56 22.68
N GLN A 1120 60.14 -33.05 23.42
CA GLN A 1120 61.51 -32.51 23.40
C GLN A 1120 62.57 -33.43 22.76
N GLN A 1121 62.18 -34.51 22.05
CA GLN A 1121 63.13 -35.54 21.59
C GLN A 1121 63.34 -35.66 20.07
N GLU A 1122 62.83 -34.72 19.25
CA GLU A 1122 63.20 -34.58 17.83
C GLU A 1122 63.47 -33.10 17.44
N SER A 1123 64.63 -32.56 17.85
CA SER A 1123 65.24 -31.37 17.22
C SER A 1123 66.63 -31.06 17.82
N GLU A 1124 67.70 -31.59 17.21
CA GLU A 1124 69.05 -31.03 17.39
C GLU A 1124 69.56 -30.37 16.09
N MET A 1125 70.42 -29.36 16.27
CA MET A 1125 71.39 -28.78 15.30
C MET A 1125 71.12 -27.36 14.71
N MET A 1126 71.32 -26.31 15.55
CA MET A 1126 72.08 -25.02 15.34
C MET A 1126 71.97 -24.15 14.04
N PRO A 1127 72.50 -22.89 13.98
CA PRO A 1127 72.52 -21.74 14.94
C PRO A 1127 72.13 -20.36 14.25
N SER A 1128 71.44 -19.38 14.88
CA SER A 1128 71.87 -18.28 15.80
C SER A 1128 72.23 -16.86 15.20
N ASN A 1129 71.88 -15.80 15.95
CA ASN A 1129 72.35 -14.38 15.98
C ASN A 1129 71.88 -13.26 14.97
N LYS A 1130 70.93 -12.39 15.42
CA LYS A 1130 71.04 -10.95 15.85
C LYS A 1130 71.99 -9.92 15.13
N PRO A 1131 71.85 -8.58 15.34
CA PRO A 1131 70.66 -7.68 15.39
C PRO A 1131 70.88 -6.25 14.76
N TRP A 1132 69.87 -5.35 14.68
CA TRP A 1132 69.91 -3.92 15.14
C TRP A 1132 68.57 -3.15 14.95
N ASP A 1133 68.46 -1.97 15.56
CA ASP A 1133 67.30 -1.06 15.64
C ASP A 1133 67.28 0.15 14.65
N SER A 1134 66.08 0.76 14.56
CA SER A 1134 65.68 2.11 14.08
C SER A 1134 66.71 3.16 13.60
N THR A 1135 66.37 3.90 12.54
CA THR A 1135 66.15 5.38 12.56
C THR A 1135 65.54 5.92 11.24
N ALA A 1136 65.32 7.24 11.12
CA ALA A 1136 64.32 7.87 10.24
C ALA A 1136 64.86 8.71 9.04
N ASN A 1137 63.91 9.11 8.19
CA ASN A 1137 63.83 10.36 7.41
C ASN A 1137 64.40 10.52 5.97
N THR A 1138 63.77 11.49 5.28
CA THR A 1138 64.22 12.29 4.11
C THR A 1138 64.26 11.68 2.70
N SER A 1139 63.05 11.46 2.14
CA SER A 1139 62.54 12.06 0.89
C SER A 1139 63.50 12.50 -0.25
N ALA A 1140 63.35 11.90 -1.45
CA ALA A 1140 63.42 12.61 -2.75
C ALA A 1140 62.83 11.78 -3.94
N SER A 1141 61.80 12.33 -4.60
CA SER A 1141 61.53 12.42 -6.07
C SER A 1141 61.69 11.25 -7.10
N PHE A 1142 60.99 11.43 -8.24
CA PHE A 1142 61.19 10.82 -9.58
C PHE A 1142 60.81 9.34 -9.89
N VAL A 1143 59.57 9.15 -10.36
CA VAL A 1143 59.19 8.80 -11.77
C VAL A 1143 60.28 8.16 -12.70
N MET A 1144 60.11 6.86 -13.03
CA MET A 1144 60.27 6.18 -14.37
C MET A 1144 61.63 6.24 -15.15
N PRO A 1145 61.87 5.51 -16.28
CA PRO A 1145 61.35 4.21 -16.78
C PRO A 1145 62.40 3.24 -17.44
N TYR A 1146 61.92 2.09 -17.99
CA TYR A 1146 62.37 1.30 -19.17
C TYR A 1146 63.84 0.87 -19.45
N SER A 1147 64.01 -0.45 -19.65
CA SER A 1147 64.78 -1.09 -20.75
C SER A 1147 64.05 -2.41 -21.18
N VAL A 1148 64.11 -3.02 -22.39
CA VAL A 1148 64.81 -2.83 -23.69
C VAL A 1148 66.02 -3.76 -23.97
N PHE A 1149 65.98 -4.45 -25.13
CA PHE A 1149 66.99 -5.32 -25.78
C PHE A 1149 67.33 -6.66 -25.09
N PRO A 1150 67.98 -7.64 -25.78
CA PRO A 1150 68.51 -7.66 -27.17
C PRO A 1150 67.47 -8.22 -28.20
N THR A 1151 67.74 -8.43 -29.51
CA THR A 1151 69.00 -8.37 -30.29
C THR A 1151 68.84 -7.65 -31.66
N ILE A 1152 69.26 -8.26 -32.78
CA ILE A 1152 69.60 -7.73 -34.13
C ILE A 1152 69.25 -8.85 -35.15
N SER A 1153 68.89 -8.68 -36.43
CA SER A 1153 69.01 -7.59 -37.43
C SER A 1153 67.72 -7.50 -38.31
N GLY A 1154 67.57 -6.69 -39.37
CA GLY A 1154 68.52 -5.80 -40.07
C GLY A 1154 67.98 -5.16 -41.37
N TYR A 1155 68.88 -4.55 -42.14
CA TYR A 1155 68.77 -4.00 -43.51
C TYR A 1155 67.47 -3.30 -43.98
N GLN A 1156 67.51 -1.97 -43.89
CA GLN A 1156 66.99 -0.91 -44.80
C GLN A 1156 66.04 -1.32 -45.97
N PHE A 1157 64.85 -0.69 -46.07
CA PHE A 1157 64.68 0.59 -46.78
C PHE A 1157 63.28 1.23 -46.56
N SER A 1158 63.21 2.55 -46.79
CA SER A 1158 61.98 3.36 -47.00
C SER A 1158 61.69 3.44 -48.53
N PRO A 1159 60.68 4.17 -49.11
CA PRO A 1159 59.88 5.23 -48.51
C PRO A 1159 58.39 5.38 -48.95
N SER A 1160 57.70 6.31 -48.27
CA SER A 1160 56.69 7.29 -48.76
C SER A 1160 55.79 7.07 -49.99
N SER A 1161 54.54 7.55 -49.83
CA SER A 1161 53.84 8.54 -50.69
C SER A 1161 52.56 8.11 -51.46
N PHE A 1162 51.57 9.01 -51.38
CA PHE A 1162 50.52 9.36 -52.36
C PHE A 1162 49.60 8.29 -53.01
N ALA A 1163 48.34 8.30 -52.55
CA ALA A 1163 47.09 8.41 -53.32
C ALA A 1163 46.88 7.62 -54.63
N ASN A 1164 45.77 6.84 -54.68
CA ASN A 1164 44.62 7.25 -55.51
C ASN A 1164 43.26 6.64 -55.09
N LYS A 1165 42.20 7.12 -55.75
CA LYS A 1165 40.78 6.70 -55.67
C LYS A 1165 40.54 5.27 -56.22
N GLY A 1166 39.35 4.70 -56.00
CA GLY A 1166 38.79 3.74 -56.98
C GLY A 1166 37.72 2.72 -56.52
N ASP A 1167 36.54 3.17 -56.12
CA ASP A 1167 35.23 2.49 -56.30
C ASP A 1167 35.04 1.03 -55.79
N ALA A 1168 33.91 0.39 -56.13
CA ALA A 1168 33.30 -0.67 -55.30
C ALA A 1168 32.73 -1.91 -56.05
N SER A 1169 32.76 -3.06 -55.36
CA SER A 1169 32.14 -4.37 -55.72
C SER A 1169 32.84 -5.09 -56.91
N PRO A 1170 32.69 -6.43 -57.13
CA PRO A 1170 31.40 -7.14 -57.24
C PRO A 1170 31.30 -8.59 -56.68
N TRP A 1171 30.08 -9.14 -56.82
CA TRP A 1171 29.63 -10.52 -57.13
C TRP A 1171 30.68 -11.56 -57.62
N SER A 1172 30.47 -12.89 -57.62
CA SER A 1172 29.27 -13.77 -57.76
C SER A 1172 29.58 -15.17 -57.13
N GLN A 1173 28.80 -16.26 -57.16
CA GLN A 1173 27.56 -16.73 -57.86
C GLN A 1173 26.64 -17.47 -56.84
N SER A 1174 25.76 -18.48 -57.06
CA SER A 1174 25.18 -19.26 -58.21
C SER A 1174 23.84 -19.88 -57.69
N VAL A 1175 22.76 -20.25 -58.42
CA VAL A 1175 22.49 -20.68 -59.81
C VAL A 1175 22.92 -22.14 -60.06
N CYS A 1176 22.07 -23.13 -60.41
CA CYS A 1176 20.60 -23.27 -60.56
C CYS A 1176 20.24 -24.78 -60.27
N THR A 1177 19.06 -25.41 -60.39
CA THR A 1177 17.76 -25.28 -61.12
C THR A 1177 16.62 -25.93 -60.29
N GLY A 1178 15.32 -25.86 -60.62
CA GLY A 1178 14.61 -25.05 -61.62
C GLY A 1178 13.11 -25.40 -61.81
N SER A 1179 12.38 -24.46 -62.44
CA SER A 1179 11.02 -24.59 -63.01
C SER A 1179 9.85 -24.74 -62.02
N THR A 1180 8.62 -24.22 -62.20
CA THR A 1180 7.97 -23.18 -63.07
C THR A 1180 6.57 -22.85 -62.43
N CYS A 1181 5.69 -21.91 -62.82
CA CYS A 1181 5.53 -21.09 -64.04
C CYS A 1181 4.79 -19.74 -63.77
N THR A 1182 4.16 -19.19 -64.82
CA THR A 1182 3.27 -18.01 -64.94
C THR A 1182 2.00 -18.03 -64.07
N ALA A 1183 1.41 -16.95 -63.51
CA ALA A 1183 1.45 -15.47 -63.69
C ALA A 1183 0.51 -14.84 -64.76
N LEU A 1184 -0.39 -13.92 -64.33
CA LEU A 1184 -0.54 -12.54 -64.87
C LEU A 1184 -1.52 -11.63 -64.05
N ASP A 1185 -1.49 -10.32 -64.33
CA ASP A 1185 -2.36 -9.23 -63.83
C ASP A 1185 -3.88 -9.42 -64.18
N ARG A 1186 -4.88 -8.64 -63.70
CA ARG A 1186 -4.96 -7.16 -63.63
C ARG A 1186 -6.18 -6.61 -62.86
N GLN A 1187 -6.00 -5.38 -62.33
CA GLN A 1187 -6.94 -4.24 -62.25
C GLN A 1187 -8.47 -4.39 -62.04
N SER A 1188 -8.93 -3.64 -61.02
CA SER A 1188 -9.89 -2.50 -61.13
C SER A 1188 -11.40 -2.72 -61.08
N GLN A 1189 -12.02 -1.93 -60.18
CA GLN A 1189 -13.39 -1.39 -60.17
C GLN A 1189 -14.56 -2.38 -59.97
N LEU A 1190 -15.41 -2.23 -58.93
CA LEU A 1190 -16.27 -1.10 -58.50
C LEU A 1190 -17.65 -1.16 -59.18
N HIS A 1191 -18.63 -1.76 -58.48
CA HIS A 1191 -19.88 -1.04 -58.23
C HIS A 1191 -20.54 -1.38 -56.90
N GLU A 1192 -21.43 -0.49 -56.50
CA GLU A 1192 -22.16 -0.38 -55.24
C GLU A 1192 -23.67 -0.61 -55.47
N LYS A 1193 -24.44 -0.83 -54.38
CA LYS A 1193 -25.93 -0.77 -54.29
C LYS A 1193 -26.69 -1.91 -55.02
N LEU A 1194 -27.92 -2.30 -54.63
CA LEU A 1194 -28.80 -2.05 -53.47
C LEU A 1194 -29.56 -3.40 -53.16
N GLU A 1195 -30.66 -3.59 -52.43
CA GLU A 1195 -31.76 -2.75 -51.89
C GLU A 1195 -32.22 -3.28 -50.50
N GLU A 1196 -33.49 -3.13 -50.11
CA GLU A 1196 -34.07 -3.51 -48.80
C GLU A 1196 -35.34 -4.39 -48.96
N GLU A 1197 -35.79 -5.07 -47.88
CA GLU A 1197 -37.18 -5.01 -47.30
C GLU A 1197 -37.69 -6.27 -46.54
N ASN A 1198 -38.10 -6.05 -45.27
CA ASN A 1198 -39.35 -6.47 -44.56
C ASN A 1198 -39.77 -7.93 -44.26
N GLY A 1199 -40.45 -8.09 -43.09
CA GLY A 1199 -41.29 -9.24 -42.67
C GLY A 1199 -40.58 -10.32 -41.84
N ASP A 1200 -40.70 -10.52 -40.51
CA ASP A 1200 -41.61 -10.15 -39.39
C ASP A 1200 -42.44 -11.34 -38.82
N ASP A 1201 -42.91 -11.22 -37.57
CA ASP A 1201 -43.82 -12.08 -36.78
C ASP A 1201 -43.37 -13.46 -36.15
N SER A 1202 -43.10 -13.40 -34.84
CA SER A 1202 -43.78 -14.19 -33.77
C SER A 1202 -43.32 -15.60 -33.27
N GLU A 1203 -42.89 -15.61 -31.99
CA GLU A 1203 -43.27 -16.49 -30.84
C GLU A 1203 -42.94 -18.01 -30.69
N ALA A 1204 -42.88 -18.40 -29.39
CA ALA A 1204 -43.14 -19.73 -28.79
C ALA A 1204 -42.08 -20.89 -28.77
N THR A 1205 -41.13 -20.77 -27.84
CA THR A 1205 -40.85 -21.76 -26.76
C THR A 1205 -40.89 -23.29 -27.03
N LYS A 1206 -39.73 -23.99 -27.03
CA LYS A 1206 -39.46 -25.16 -26.14
C LYS A 1206 -38.06 -25.81 -26.23
N GLU A 1207 -37.70 -26.46 -25.10
CA GLU A 1207 -36.83 -27.65 -24.92
C GLU A 1207 -35.50 -27.78 -25.69
N ILE A 1208 -34.39 -27.46 -25.00
CA ILE A 1208 -33.05 -27.98 -25.32
C ILE A 1208 -32.83 -29.28 -24.53
N ARG A 1209 -32.79 -30.43 -25.22
CA ARG A 1209 -32.25 -31.70 -24.71
C ARG A 1209 -31.82 -32.62 -25.86
N ASN A 1210 -30.96 -33.58 -25.53
CA ASN A 1210 -30.41 -34.63 -26.40
C ASN A 1210 -29.50 -34.17 -27.56
N LEU A 1211 -28.20 -34.11 -27.28
CA LEU A 1211 -27.24 -34.82 -28.15
C LEU A 1211 -26.12 -35.46 -27.30
N SER A 1212 -26.29 -36.74 -27.00
CA SER A 1212 -25.28 -37.60 -26.38
C SER A 1212 -25.38 -39.01 -26.98
N ASN A 1213 -24.34 -39.84 -26.80
CA ASN A 1213 -24.27 -41.27 -27.15
C ASN A 1213 -23.84 -41.63 -28.59
N ILE A 1214 -22.65 -41.20 -29.00
CA ILE A 1214 -21.80 -41.85 -30.02
C ILE A 1214 -20.34 -41.68 -29.51
N PHE A 1215 -19.51 -42.69 -29.19
CA PHE A 1215 -19.62 -44.16 -29.16
C PHE A 1215 -19.31 -44.71 -27.73
N ASN A 1216 -19.31 -46.04 -27.54
CA ASN A 1216 -18.91 -46.72 -26.30
C ASN A 1216 -17.92 -47.88 -26.55
N SER A 1217 -17.28 -48.37 -25.48
CA SER A 1217 -16.24 -49.42 -25.32
C SER A 1217 -16.14 -50.58 -26.32
N ASP A 1218 -14.90 -51.13 -26.47
CA ASP A 1218 -14.61 -52.49 -25.98
C ASP A 1218 -13.11 -52.82 -25.81
N CYS A 1219 -12.82 -53.87 -25.02
CA CYS A 1219 -11.52 -54.55 -24.73
C CYS A 1219 -10.36 -53.74 -24.07
N VAL A 1220 -9.55 -54.17 -23.08
CA VAL A 1220 -9.33 -55.37 -22.20
C VAL A 1220 -7.92 -56.01 -22.33
N VAL A 1221 -7.10 -55.79 -21.29
CA VAL A 1221 -6.06 -56.67 -20.68
C VAL A 1221 -4.84 -57.14 -21.51
N TRP A 1222 -3.65 -56.69 -21.06
CA TRP A 1222 -2.31 -57.29 -21.08
C TRP A 1222 -1.97 -58.47 -22.02
N ASP A 1223 -0.97 -58.28 -22.89
CA ASP A 1223 0.32 -59.01 -22.82
C ASP A 1223 1.36 -58.51 -23.85
N LEU A 1224 2.62 -58.36 -23.44
CA LEU A 1224 3.83 -58.50 -24.28
C LEU A 1224 5.05 -58.77 -23.37
N PRO A 1225 5.75 -59.92 -23.51
CA PRO A 1225 6.98 -60.19 -22.79
C PRO A 1225 8.20 -59.53 -23.46
N ALA A 1226 9.34 -59.57 -22.78
CA ALA A 1226 10.64 -59.32 -23.42
C ALA A 1226 11.11 -60.59 -24.15
N ASP A 1227 11.70 -60.43 -25.34
CA ASP A 1227 13.05 -60.92 -25.68
C ASP A 1227 13.33 -60.78 -27.20
N ASP A 1228 14.08 -59.74 -27.54
CA ASP A 1228 14.93 -59.64 -28.75
C ASP A 1228 15.76 -58.34 -28.61
N LEU A 1229 17.06 -58.24 -28.79
CA LEU A 1229 18.21 -59.13 -28.62
C LEU A 1229 19.42 -58.18 -28.75
N ILE A 1230 20.48 -58.35 -27.95
CA ILE A 1230 21.87 -57.92 -28.23
C ILE A 1230 22.24 -56.41 -28.15
N ASN A 1231 23.15 -56.13 -27.20
CA ASN A 1231 24.09 -54.99 -27.03
C ASN A 1231 24.87 -54.61 -28.34
N PRO A 1232 25.55 -53.44 -28.47
CA PRO A 1232 26.21 -52.70 -27.37
C PRO A 1232 26.23 -51.14 -27.44
N MET A 1233 26.68 -50.54 -26.32
CA MET A 1233 27.54 -49.35 -26.18
C MET A 1233 27.40 -48.17 -27.17
N VAL A 1234 26.88 -47.05 -26.66
CA VAL A 1234 27.71 -45.86 -26.33
C VAL A 1234 27.33 -45.39 -24.91
#